data_AF-A0A269TK04-F1
#
_entry.id   AF-A0A269TK04-F1
#
_cell.length_a   1.000
_cell.length_b   1.000
_cell.length_c   1.000
_cell.angle_alpha   90.00
_cell.angle_beta   90.00
_cell.angle_gamma   90.00
#
_symmetry.space_group_name_H-M   'P 1'
#
loop_
_entity.id
_entity.type
_entity.pdbx_description
1 polymer ?
#
loop_
_entity_poly.entity_id
_entity_poly.type
_entity_poly.pdbx_seq_one_letter_code
_entity_poly.pdbx_strand_id
1 'polypeptide(L)'
;MKKLNKKSILLITTMVASTIAVSTAIACSQTPEQPNLLIVRQQTANEIAKNVKAGTYNAKSTYKDVDELNNVLGNIKSYEDLEKILDTTSSKKIKEALGSSTFKSNNGSIKDGSKIILNLEIYYLQADASAKVEITVNYVKPVLNVAPQKTDQQLAKEWYDSVASTNTASTSFKNSLPSAITSVNADTLETPLPAVPTGFTSHVKLVANSADDLTGSLKIKVSLSKVTTWFSVDGTSTTNEDSATTKEVTVSGFKNTATTDSQKAVAYYRALSQTYQLDSEAVKQNFATSVTQEILNTLVSFAPMPPSGLTVSLLLESNSANDKTGNLSVRVILEDTTNKFFKEEGSEINNKSEAGKVITISGFKVIETTSSNNPVKLWFESLGSNKTYESENKVLPSTINDQDLETTFSSLFIAPSSVENSKVTLSSVSKNDDKGTIVVKVALKSVDLWYSLEGNLQAQEAYKEVTISGFLTTSEVVKKIYKNQSSFISVSSTKSAKETAENLVENVKTYFTSLQAEVDKVPSLGLTLRISLVDNAINNPDGSLVVNFYLSRDVNGVKQYFKQSGQIVPTLAEAIGKNVTLSGYQKVLLIEELASDIDAWKVKEDISLSEIRELKKIKNTNIDSAEVFNLLTKFASKETPVLTPSENYEFVNTTKLITWDIQATSVNALFKGVLRNKNNHSETQEVTFKTDFAGFLPSFLTVSGNLKSDLTNKYIWTVFKELEGNNTFEKWASFVRPFAHSNKNNEQKLLNFSNSMGDVVNSKSEHGLQKFNLFYPFNPNHLTLTENPVEIIVILSNANVPPAWIGANSRTLVIGGLQNYKKDSTTVARGEPWKFNLIDGTKSATFIKYKNSEFNITLADEFTPSFGYWKGFAANSAYTVKFKRDINKSPFVNGVSAATMLLLKAIINYQ
;
A
#
# COMPACT_ATOMS: atom_id res chain seq x y z
N MET A 1 71.59 86.25 -13.29
CA MET A 1 71.52 87.73 -13.25
C MET A 1 70.07 88.16 -13.18
N LYS A 2 69.70 88.92 -12.13
CA LYS A 2 68.77 90.09 -12.09
C LYS A 2 67.47 89.99 -12.93
N LYS A 3 66.24 90.07 -12.42
CA LYS A 3 65.65 90.88 -11.32
C LYS A 3 64.29 90.29 -10.89
N LEU A 4 64.11 90.09 -9.59
CA LEU A 4 62.82 90.00 -8.89
C LEU A 4 62.58 91.35 -8.18
N ASN A 5 61.39 91.91 -8.30
CA ASN A 5 60.94 93.11 -7.58
C ASN A 5 59.62 92.76 -6.88
N LYS A 6 59.65 92.44 -5.58
CA LYS A 6 59.30 93.30 -4.44
C LYS A 6 57.89 93.90 -4.52
N LYS A 7 56.97 93.36 -3.71
CA LYS A 7 56.53 93.91 -2.40
C LYS A 7 55.68 92.83 -1.72
N SER A 8 56.18 92.16 -0.67
CA SER A 8 56.26 92.60 0.73
C SER A 8 54.91 92.44 1.44
N ILE A 9 54.77 91.44 2.34
CA ILE A 9 54.92 91.58 3.82
C ILE A 9 53.51 91.64 4.45
N LEU A 10 53.08 90.88 5.47
CA LEU A 10 53.71 90.33 6.67
C LEU A 10 52.73 89.29 7.33
N LEU A 11 53.26 88.16 7.84
CA LEU A 11 53.04 87.54 9.19
C LEU A 11 51.63 87.04 9.62
N ILE A 12 51.41 85.97 10.41
CA ILE A 12 52.23 84.98 11.15
C ILE A 12 51.24 83.85 11.58
N THR A 13 51.43 82.58 11.19
CA THR A 13 52.01 81.44 11.94
C THR A 13 51.08 80.62 12.86
N THR A 14 51.07 79.30 12.59
CA THR A 14 51.26 78.14 13.53
C THR A 14 50.22 77.92 14.66
N MET A 15 49.93 76.72 15.16
CA MET A 15 50.55 75.39 15.06
C MET A 15 49.56 74.32 15.58
N VAL A 16 49.93 73.09 15.32
CA VAL A 16 49.31 71.82 15.73
C VAL A 16 49.68 71.45 17.18
N ALA A 17 48.78 70.67 17.81
CA ALA A 17 48.98 69.60 18.81
C ALA A 17 48.84 69.85 20.34
N SER A 18 48.04 68.92 20.89
CA SER A 18 48.22 68.13 22.11
C SER A 18 47.93 68.71 23.50
N THR A 19 47.18 67.86 24.23
CA THR A 19 47.02 67.74 25.69
C THR A 19 48.32 67.83 26.48
N ILE A 20 48.26 68.41 27.70
CA ILE A 20 48.79 67.88 28.98
C ILE A 20 48.28 68.77 30.14
N ALA A 21 48.10 68.13 31.29
CA ALA A 21 47.64 68.67 32.55
C ALA A 21 48.75 69.32 33.42
N VAL A 22 48.30 69.79 34.59
CA VAL A 22 48.97 70.06 35.89
C VAL A 22 49.49 71.48 36.22
N SER A 23 48.75 72.09 37.18
CA SER A 23 49.14 72.79 38.42
C SER A 23 49.85 74.15 38.47
N THR A 24 49.15 75.06 39.16
CA THR A 24 49.57 76.00 40.24
C THR A 24 50.54 77.15 39.94
N ALA A 25 50.01 78.38 40.01
CA ALA A 25 50.13 79.31 41.14
C ALA A 25 50.44 80.79 40.75
N ILE A 26 49.50 81.65 41.15
CA ILE A 26 49.66 83.02 41.72
C ILE A 26 50.31 84.11 40.84
N ALA A 27 49.49 85.09 40.43
CA ALA A 27 49.61 86.48 40.90
C ALA A 27 48.46 87.35 40.37
N CYS A 28 47.86 88.12 41.28
CA CYS A 28 46.75 89.04 41.07
C CYS A 28 47.13 90.26 40.22
N SER A 29 46.28 90.63 39.26
CA SER A 29 45.97 92.05 39.02
C SER A 29 44.69 92.20 38.19
N GLN A 30 43.70 92.84 38.82
CA GLN A 30 42.58 93.58 38.22
C GLN A 30 41.69 92.84 37.22
N THR A 31 40.52 92.43 37.72
CA THR A 31 39.35 92.03 36.93
C THR A 31 38.99 93.16 35.94
N PRO A 32 39.16 92.98 34.62
CA PRO A 32 38.45 93.80 33.65
C PRO A 32 36.98 93.40 33.74
N GLU A 33 36.05 94.36 33.74
CA GLU A 33 34.63 94.08 33.58
C GLU A 33 34.44 93.00 32.50
N GLN A 34 33.82 91.88 32.85
CA GLN A 34 33.47 90.88 31.85
C GLN A 34 32.62 91.60 30.79
N PRO A 35 33.05 91.64 29.51
CA PRO A 35 32.27 92.30 28.49
C PRO A 35 30.91 91.61 28.44
N ASN A 36 29.84 92.41 28.52
CA ASN A 36 28.49 91.88 28.42
C ASN A 36 28.41 91.01 27.16
N LEU A 37 28.27 89.70 27.34
CA LEU A 37 28.35 88.70 26.27
C LEU A 37 27.36 89.01 25.14
N LEU A 38 26.24 89.67 25.45
CA LEU A 38 25.28 90.15 24.45
C LEU A 38 25.87 91.22 23.53
N ILE A 39 26.63 92.18 24.07
CA ILE A 39 27.24 93.26 23.27
C ILE A 39 28.28 92.68 22.30
N VAL A 40 29.12 91.75 22.78
CA VAL A 40 30.14 91.10 21.94
C VAL A 40 29.48 90.27 20.85
N ARG A 41 28.47 89.44 21.19
CA ARG A 41 27.73 88.64 20.20
C ARG A 41 26.98 89.51 19.20
N GLN A 42 26.42 90.65 19.64
CA GLN A 42 25.72 91.59 18.76
C GLN A 42 26.70 92.28 17.80
N GLN A 43 27.91 92.62 18.24
CA GLN A 43 28.97 93.13 17.37
C GLN A 43 29.38 92.07 16.33
N THR A 44 29.58 90.82 16.75
CA THR A 44 29.87 89.70 15.83
C THR A 44 28.74 89.47 14.83
N ALA A 45 27.47 89.51 15.27
CA ALA A 45 26.32 89.38 14.37
C ALA A 45 26.30 90.51 13.31
N ASN A 46 26.64 91.74 13.70
CA ASN A 46 26.74 92.88 12.77
C ASN A 46 27.91 92.73 11.78
N GLU A 47 29.06 92.21 12.20
CA GLU A 47 30.19 91.93 11.31
C GLU A 47 29.89 90.81 10.31
N ILE A 48 29.22 89.75 10.76
CA ILE A 48 28.76 88.67 9.89
C ILE A 48 27.76 89.22 8.86
N ALA A 49 26.78 90.04 9.29
CA ALA A 49 25.84 90.68 8.37
C ALA A 49 26.55 91.56 7.32
N LYS A 50 27.61 92.28 7.70
CA LYS A 50 28.43 93.07 6.78
C LYS A 50 29.15 92.20 5.75
N ASN A 51 29.73 91.08 6.18
CA ASN A 51 30.45 90.15 5.30
C ASN A 51 29.49 89.45 4.33
N VAL A 52 28.32 89.04 4.80
CA VAL A 52 27.27 88.44 3.97
C VAL A 52 26.75 89.45 2.94
N LYS A 53 26.52 90.71 3.32
CA LYS A 53 26.10 91.79 2.39
C LYS A 53 27.14 92.12 1.32
N ALA A 54 28.44 91.99 1.65
CA ALA A 54 29.52 92.24 0.69
C ALA A 54 29.68 91.14 -0.38
N GLY A 55 29.02 89.99 -0.19
CA GLY A 55 29.03 88.90 -1.17
C GLY A 55 28.21 89.20 -2.42
N THR A 56 28.58 88.54 -3.51
CA THR A 56 27.79 88.49 -4.75
C THR A 56 27.40 87.04 -4.95
N TYR A 57 26.11 86.80 -5.14
CA TYR A 57 25.55 85.46 -5.19
C TYR A 57 24.75 85.29 -6.48
N ASN A 58 24.87 84.13 -7.13
CA ASN A 58 24.14 83.78 -8.32
C ASN A 58 23.22 82.59 -8.03
N ALA A 59 22.01 82.61 -8.59
CA ALA A 59 21.14 81.46 -8.59
C ALA A 59 21.63 80.38 -9.57
N LYS A 60 21.19 79.14 -9.37
CA LYS A 60 21.33 78.08 -10.37
C LYS A 60 20.60 78.49 -11.66
N SER A 61 21.12 78.05 -12.80
CA SER A 61 20.53 78.31 -14.12
C SER A 61 19.29 77.44 -14.41
N THR A 62 18.50 77.09 -13.40
CA THR A 62 17.35 76.16 -13.51
C THR A 62 16.00 76.88 -13.47
N TYR A 63 15.97 78.13 -13.05
CA TYR A 63 14.73 78.92 -12.95
C TYR A 63 14.37 79.51 -14.30
N LYS A 64 13.11 79.38 -14.72
CA LYS A 64 12.61 79.78 -16.04
C LYS A 64 12.75 81.28 -16.28
N ASP A 65 12.48 82.07 -15.26
CA ASP A 65 12.53 83.53 -15.28
C ASP A 65 12.81 84.11 -13.88
N VAL A 66 12.97 85.44 -13.82
CA VAL A 66 13.27 86.15 -12.57
C VAL A 66 12.09 86.09 -11.58
N ASP A 67 10.85 85.93 -12.05
CA ASP A 67 9.67 85.88 -11.19
C ASP A 67 9.58 84.55 -10.43
N GLU A 68 9.90 83.45 -11.10
CA GLU A 68 10.05 82.14 -10.46
C GLU A 68 11.14 82.16 -9.40
N LEU A 69 12.32 82.72 -9.71
CA LEU A 69 13.41 82.85 -8.75
C LEU A 69 13.01 83.73 -7.55
N ASN A 70 12.29 84.83 -7.78
CA ASN A 70 11.85 85.74 -6.70
C ASN A 70 10.86 85.05 -5.76
N ASN A 71 9.92 84.26 -6.30
CA ASN A 71 8.96 83.52 -5.48
C ASN A 71 9.66 82.46 -4.61
N VAL A 72 10.64 81.73 -5.18
CA VAL A 72 11.37 80.70 -4.43
C VAL A 72 12.27 81.33 -3.35
N LEU A 73 12.97 82.43 -3.66
CA LEU A 73 13.78 83.17 -2.67
C LEU A 73 12.93 83.82 -1.58
N GLY A 74 11.74 84.32 -1.88
CA GLY A 74 10.84 84.91 -0.90
C GLY A 74 10.30 83.92 0.14
N ASN A 75 10.35 82.61 -0.14
CA ASN A 75 9.79 81.56 0.71
C ASN A 75 10.83 80.75 1.50
N ILE A 76 12.12 81.10 1.44
CA ILE A 76 13.15 80.37 2.19
C ILE A 76 12.99 80.58 3.70
N LYS A 77 13.26 79.52 4.48
CA LYS A 77 13.19 79.54 5.95
C LYS A 77 14.53 79.25 6.62
N SER A 78 15.50 78.75 5.86
CA SER A 78 16.78 78.27 6.35
C SER A 78 17.91 78.53 5.36
N TYR A 79 19.15 78.34 5.80
CA TYR A 79 20.32 78.37 4.91
C TYR A 79 20.26 77.22 3.89
N GLU A 80 19.80 76.03 4.29
CA GLU A 80 19.67 74.86 3.43
C GLU A 80 18.70 75.12 2.26
N ASP A 81 17.66 75.93 2.47
CA ASP A 81 16.76 76.36 1.40
C ASP A 81 17.48 77.30 0.42
N LEU A 82 18.31 78.22 0.92
CA LEU A 82 19.11 79.12 0.08
C LEU A 82 20.19 78.38 -0.71
N GLU A 83 20.84 77.38 -0.09
CA GLU A 83 21.85 76.52 -0.71
C GLU A 83 21.30 75.73 -1.91
N LYS A 84 20.04 75.32 -1.86
CA LYS A 84 19.38 74.65 -3.00
C LYS A 84 19.19 75.58 -4.20
N ILE A 85 19.08 76.89 -3.96
CA ILE A 85 18.78 77.90 -4.98
C ILE A 85 20.05 78.47 -5.62
N LEU A 86 21.11 78.66 -4.82
CA LEU A 86 22.37 79.25 -5.26
C LEU A 86 23.24 78.26 -6.06
N ASP A 87 24.05 78.78 -6.98
CA ASP A 87 25.11 77.98 -7.61
C ASP A 87 26.14 77.51 -6.57
N THR A 88 26.92 76.48 -6.91
CA THR A 88 27.86 75.84 -5.98
C THR A 88 28.88 76.83 -5.40
N THR A 89 29.32 77.80 -6.20
CA THR A 89 30.29 78.83 -5.79
C THR A 89 29.68 79.81 -4.80
N SER A 90 28.46 80.28 -5.07
CA SER A 90 27.72 81.25 -4.28
C SER A 90 27.24 80.66 -2.96
N SER A 91 26.76 79.40 -2.98
CA SER A 91 26.42 78.63 -1.77
C SER A 91 27.63 78.46 -0.85
N LYS A 92 28.79 78.05 -1.38
CA LYS A 92 30.00 77.93 -0.57
C LYS A 92 30.39 79.28 0.07
N LYS A 93 30.34 80.35 -0.73
CA LYS A 93 30.69 81.71 -0.28
C LYS A 93 29.78 82.24 0.83
N ILE A 94 28.47 82.03 0.72
CA ILE A 94 27.53 82.49 1.76
C ILE A 94 27.65 81.67 3.05
N LYS A 95 27.93 80.36 2.94
CA LYS A 95 28.18 79.49 4.11
C LYS A 95 29.41 79.93 4.90
N GLU A 96 30.50 80.19 4.19
CA GLU A 96 31.75 80.69 4.78
C GLU A 96 31.53 82.06 5.44
N ALA A 97 30.74 82.95 4.82
CA ALA A 97 30.43 84.26 5.38
C ALA A 97 29.52 84.20 6.62
N LEU A 98 28.55 83.27 6.68
CA LEU A 98 27.66 83.09 7.82
C LEU A 98 28.37 82.48 9.03
N GLY A 99 29.39 81.63 8.83
CA GLY A 99 30.12 80.98 9.91
C GLY A 99 29.19 80.20 10.85
N SER A 100 29.19 80.54 12.15
CA SER A 100 28.30 79.94 13.16
C SER A 100 26.98 80.68 13.36
N SER A 101 26.66 81.69 12.53
CA SER A 101 25.34 82.33 12.54
C SER A 101 24.31 81.50 11.79
N THR A 102 23.03 81.69 12.11
CA THR A 102 21.92 81.04 11.43
C THR A 102 20.77 82.00 11.18
N PHE A 103 19.81 81.57 10.35
CA PHE A 103 18.67 82.38 9.94
C PHE A 103 17.67 82.47 11.08
N LYS A 104 17.29 83.70 11.44
CA LYS A 104 16.22 84.00 12.38
C LYS A 104 14.89 84.13 11.65
N SER A 105 14.87 84.92 10.57
CA SER A 105 13.69 85.10 9.72
C SER A 105 14.07 85.59 8.34
N ASN A 106 13.17 85.32 7.38
CA ASN A 106 13.17 85.96 6.07
C ASN A 106 12.05 87.02 6.06
N ASN A 107 12.44 88.28 5.89
CA ASN A 107 11.55 89.43 5.88
C ASN A 107 11.13 89.82 4.44
N GLY A 108 11.23 88.88 3.51
CA GLY A 108 10.74 88.99 2.13
C GLY A 108 11.85 89.23 1.11
N SER A 109 11.46 89.14 -0.17
CA SER A 109 12.32 89.40 -1.33
C SER A 109 11.73 90.49 -2.23
N ILE A 110 12.60 91.30 -2.82
CA ILE A 110 12.25 92.39 -3.74
C ILE A 110 12.99 92.15 -5.06
N LYS A 111 12.25 92.19 -6.16
CA LYS A 111 12.81 92.11 -7.51
C LYS A 111 13.40 93.46 -7.91
N ASP A 112 14.66 93.46 -8.34
CA ASP A 112 15.38 94.61 -8.88
C ASP A 112 16.03 94.22 -10.21
N GLY A 113 15.29 94.41 -11.31
CA GLY A 113 15.72 94.01 -12.66
C GLY A 113 15.97 92.50 -12.78
N SER A 114 17.22 92.11 -13.09
CA SER A 114 17.67 90.71 -13.15
C SER A 114 18.24 90.18 -11.83
N LYS A 115 18.04 90.92 -10.73
CA LYS A 115 18.52 90.59 -9.39
C LYS A 115 17.36 90.53 -8.42
N ILE A 116 17.52 89.77 -7.36
CA ILE A 116 16.56 89.69 -6.26
C ILE A 116 17.30 90.05 -4.98
N ILE A 117 16.75 91.02 -4.26
CA ILE A 117 17.24 91.47 -2.97
C ILE A 117 16.42 90.76 -1.90
N LEU A 118 17.10 89.99 -1.07
CA LEU A 118 16.53 89.19 0.00
C LEU A 118 16.87 89.82 1.36
N ASN A 119 15.86 90.09 2.17
CA ASN A 119 16.03 90.73 3.47
C ASN A 119 15.97 89.69 4.58
N LEU A 120 17.11 89.34 5.17
CA LEU A 120 17.21 88.33 6.22
C LEU A 120 17.50 88.97 7.57
N GLU A 121 17.06 88.29 8.64
CA GLU A 121 17.60 88.49 9.97
C GLU A 121 18.38 87.24 10.36
N ILE A 122 19.64 87.40 10.76
CA ILE A 122 20.52 86.33 11.22
C ILE A 122 20.82 86.51 12.70
N TYR A 123 21.10 85.43 13.43
CA TYR A 123 21.57 85.50 14.81
C TYR A 123 22.83 84.67 15.02
N TYR A 124 23.65 85.09 15.99
CA TYR A 124 24.93 84.44 16.30
C TYR A 124 24.86 83.79 17.69
N LEU A 125 24.94 82.45 17.73
CA LEU A 125 24.84 81.57 18.91
C LEU A 125 23.48 81.59 19.64
N GLN A 126 22.91 82.77 19.92
CA GLN A 126 21.61 82.95 20.58
C GLN A 126 20.78 84.04 19.89
N ALA A 127 19.46 83.92 19.94
CA ALA A 127 18.52 84.74 19.15
C ALA A 127 18.42 86.22 19.59
N ASP A 128 18.99 86.54 20.75
CA ASP A 128 19.10 87.88 21.34
C ASP A 128 20.18 88.75 20.68
N ALA A 129 21.17 88.13 20.03
CA ALA A 129 22.19 88.79 19.22
C ALA A 129 21.90 88.62 17.72
N SER A 130 21.06 89.48 17.15
CA SER A 130 20.61 89.39 15.75
C SER A 130 20.93 90.62 14.92
N ALA A 131 21.18 90.42 13.63
CA ALA A 131 21.47 91.48 12.68
C ALA A 131 20.65 91.29 11.40
N LYS A 132 20.15 92.40 10.84
CA LYS A 132 19.47 92.40 9.54
C LYS A 132 20.50 92.52 8.42
N VAL A 133 20.35 91.71 7.39
CA VAL A 133 21.23 91.65 6.22
C VAL A 133 20.43 91.61 4.94
N GLU A 134 20.87 92.37 3.95
CA GLU A 134 20.31 92.37 2.61
C GLU A 134 21.25 91.61 1.68
N ILE A 135 20.73 90.60 0.98
CA ILE A 135 21.49 89.72 0.10
C ILE A 135 21.00 89.90 -1.32
N THR A 136 21.91 90.22 -2.24
CA THR A 136 21.60 90.31 -3.67
C THR A 136 21.94 89.00 -4.38
N VAL A 137 20.91 88.36 -4.96
CA VAL A 137 21.05 87.14 -5.77
C VAL A 137 20.77 87.47 -7.24
N ASN A 138 21.75 87.23 -8.12
CA ASN A 138 21.59 87.44 -9.56
C ASN A 138 20.88 86.25 -10.21
N TYR A 139 19.92 86.52 -11.08
CA TYR A 139 19.29 85.52 -11.95
C TYR A 139 20.26 85.07 -13.05
N VAL A 140 20.38 83.76 -13.24
CA VAL A 140 21.16 83.15 -14.32
C VAL A 140 20.18 82.46 -15.27
N LYS A 141 20.12 82.93 -16.52
CA LYS A 141 19.22 82.37 -17.54
C LYS A 141 19.58 80.90 -17.82
N PRO A 142 18.61 79.98 -17.87
CA PRO A 142 18.86 78.60 -18.30
C PRO A 142 19.47 78.54 -19.69
N VAL A 143 20.59 77.84 -19.81
CA VAL A 143 21.18 77.51 -21.11
C VAL A 143 20.30 76.42 -21.73
N LEU A 144 19.61 76.73 -22.83
CA LEU A 144 18.95 75.72 -23.66
C LEU A 144 20.02 74.84 -24.29
N ASN A 145 20.22 73.64 -23.74
CA ASN A 145 21.03 72.61 -24.36
C ASN A 145 20.35 72.14 -25.65
N VAL A 146 20.88 72.56 -26.79
CA VAL A 146 20.63 71.90 -28.07
C VAL A 146 21.44 70.60 -28.04
N ALA A 147 20.77 69.45 -28.15
CA ALA A 147 21.45 68.17 -28.28
C ALA A 147 22.42 68.21 -29.47
N PRO A 148 23.62 67.60 -29.39
CA PRO A 148 24.50 67.50 -30.54
C PRO A 148 23.76 66.75 -31.66
N GLN A 149 23.71 67.33 -32.86
CA GLN A 149 23.25 66.62 -34.05
C GLN A 149 24.12 65.37 -34.21
N LYS A 150 23.51 64.18 -34.09
CA LYS A 150 24.20 62.92 -34.38
C LYS A 150 24.64 62.93 -35.83
N THR A 151 25.88 62.54 -36.09
CA THR A 151 26.39 62.39 -37.46
C THR A 151 25.67 61.24 -38.17
N ASP A 152 25.65 61.27 -39.50
CA ASP A 152 25.05 60.18 -40.30
C ASP A 152 25.68 58.80 -39.97
N GLN A 153 26.98 58.76 -39.62
CA GLN A 153 27.68 57.55 -39.20
C GLN A 153 27.16 56.99 -37.87
N GLN A 154 26.91 57.86 -36.89
CA GLN A 154 26.35 57.47 -35.59
C GLN A 154 24.90 56.97 -35.73
N LEU A 155 24.10 57.64 -36.56
CA LEU A 155 22.73 57.24 -36.86
C LEU A 155 22.67 55.88 -37.58
N ALA A 156 23.59 55.63 -38.52
CA ALA A 156 23.70 54.35 -39.22
C ALA A 156 24.11 53.22 -38.26
N LYS A 157 25.11 53.45 -37.40
CA LYS A 157 25.54 52.46 -36.41
C LYS A 157 24.42 52.12 -35.42
N GLU A 158 23.75 53.12 -34.87
CA GLU A 158 22.62 52.91 -33.94
C GLU A 158 21.47 52.13 -34.61
N TRP A 159 21.17 52.42 -35.88
CA TRP A 159 20.18 51.66 -36.62
C TRP A 159 20.61 50.20 -36.81
N TYR A 160 21.85 49.93 -37.22
CA TYR A 160 22.37 48.57 -37.34
C TYR A 160 22.37 47.80 -36.02
N ASP A 161 22.72 48.46 -34.91
CA ASP A 161 22.66 47.87 -33.56
C ASP A 161 21.21 47.49 -33.19
N SER A 162 20.20 48.22 -33.69
CA SER A 162 18.78 47.94 -33.45
C SER A 162 18.17 46.84 -34.34
N VAL A 163 18.77 46.52 -35.49
CA VAL A 163 18.30 45.43 -36.36
C VAL A 163 18.59 44.09 -35.68
N ALA A 164 17.59 43.25 -35.47
CA ALA A 164 17.81 41.91 -34.91
C ALA A 164 18.63 41.02 -35.86
N SER A 165 19.46 40.12 -35.32
CA SER A 165 20.21 39.12 -36.10
C SER A 165 19.34 38.00 -36.68
N THR A 166 18.08 37.92 -36.25
CA THR A 166 17.09 36.92 -36.67
C THR A 166 15.74 37.58 -36.97
N ASN A 167 14.98 37.01 -37.91
CA ASN A 167 13.59 37.37 -38.21
C ASN A 167 12.81 36.11 -38.62
N THR A 168 11.50 36.22 -38.79
CA THR A 168 10.66 35.13 -39.29
C THR A 168 10.06 35.47 -40.65
N ALA A 169 9.79 34.44 -41.45
CA ALA A 169 9.12 34.59 -42.74
C ALA A 169 7.67 35.07 -42.52
N SER A 170 7.23 36.07 -43.28
CA SER A 170 5.85 36.53 -43.22
C SER A 170 4.88 35.43 -43.66
N THR A 171 3.60 35.55 -43.27
CA THR A 171 2.56 34.54 -43.56
C THR A 171 2.48 34.14 -45.02
N SER A 172 2.75 35.06 -45.95
CA SER A 172 2.74 34.83 -47.39
C SER A 172 3.85 33.90 -47.87
N PHE A 173 4.92 33.74 -47.09
CA PHE A 173 6.10 32.94 -47.44
C PHE A 173 6.31 31.71 -46.55
N LYS A 174 5.53 31.53 -45.47
CA LYS A 174 5.64 30.37 -44.55
C LYS A 174 5.46 29.01 -45.24
N ASN A 175 4.78 28.96 -46.39
CA ASN A 175 4.57 27.73 -47.16
C ASN A 175 5.56 27.52 -48.33
N SER A 176 6.47 28.47 -48.56
CA SER A 176 7.48 28.37 -49.60
C SER A 176 8.74 27.69 -49.05
N LEU A 177 9.42 26.88 -49.87
CA LEU A 177 10.76 26.40 -49.53
C LEU A 177 11.75 27.56 -49.63
N PRO A 178 12.74 27.67 -48.73
CA PRO A 178 13.83 28.64 -48.83
C PRO A 178 14.51 28.67 -50.21
N SER A 179 14.75 27.50 -50.83
CA SER A 179 15.37 27.39 -52.15
C SER A 179 14.52 27.95 -53.29
N ALA A 180 13.21 28.09 -53.07
CA ALA A 180 12.28 28.68 -54.04
C ALA A 180 12.23 30.22 -53.93
N ILE A 181 12.88 30.82 -52.92
CA ILE A 181 12.93 32.28 -52.75
C ILE A 181 14.06 32.85 -53.61
N THR A 182 13.69 33.49 -54.71
CA THR A 182 14.64 34.10 -55.65
C THR A 182 14.91 35.58 -55.39
N SER A 183 14.05 36.25 -54.62
CA SER A 183 14.21 37.64 -54.19
C SER A 183 13.58 37.85 -52.81
N VAL A 184 14.06 38.87 -52.09
CA VAL A 184 13.58 39.24 -50.75
C VAL A 184 13.31 40.73 -50.69
N ASN A 185 12.31 41.12 -49.90
CA ASN A 185 11.94 42.51 -49.63
C ASN A 185 11.40 42.63 -48.19
N ALA A 186 10.91 43.81 -47.81
CA ALA A 186 10.33 44.03 -46.49
C ALA A 186 9.15 43.08 -46.20
N ASP A 187 8.32 42.74 -47.19
CA ASP A 187 7.15 41.86 -47.04
C ASP A 187 7.53 40.39 -46.84
N THR A 188 8.79 40.02 -47.08
CA THR A 188 9.30 38.68 -46.78
C THR A 188 9.44 38.45 -45.28
N LEU A 189 9.51 39.53 -44.49
CA LEU A 189 9.74 39.50 -43.05
C LEU A 189 8.42 39.67 -42.29
N GLU A 190 8.20 38.85 -41.26
CA GLU A 190 7.05 38.98 -40.37
C GLU A 190 7.17 40.18 -39.45
N THR A 191 8.38 40.43 -38.93
CA THR A 191 8.67 41.65 -38.17
C THR A 191 9.33 42.68 -39.09
N PRO A 192 8.73 43.89 -39.27
CA PRO A 192 9.35 44.95 -40.05
C PRO A 192 10.72 45.34 -39.50
N LEU A 193 11.64 45.75 -40.38
CA LEU A 193 12.90 46.34 -39.95
C LEU A 193 12.67 47.65 -39.17
N PRO A 194 13.56 48.03 -38.23
CA PRO A 194 13.47 49.29 -37.51
C PRO A 194 13.35 50.49 -38.47
N ALA A 195 12.57 51.50 -38.07
CA ALA A 195 12.42 52.72 -38.85
C ALA A 195 13.78 53.36 -39.13
N VAL A 196 14.07 53.64 -40.40
CA VAL A 196 15.33 54.25 -40.81
C VAL A 196 15.39 55.73 -40.41
N PRO A 197 16.57 56.28 -40.08
CA PRO A 197 16.72 57.70 -39.79
C PRO A 197 16.32 58.58 -41.00
N THR A 198 15.87 59.82 -40.76
CA THR A 198 15.41 60.73 -41.82
C THR A 198 16.46 60.93 -42.91
N GLY A 199 16.07 60.66 -44.17
CA GLY A 199 16.93 60.79 -45.34
C GLY A 199 17.71 59.52 -45.72
N PHE A 200 17.64 58.45 -44.90
CA PHE A 200 18.23 57.15 -45.22
C PHE A 200 17.20 56.22 -45.89
N THR A 201 17.73 55.20 -46.58
CA THR A 201 16.97 54.12 -47.23
C THR A 201 17.62 52.78 -46.85
N SER A 202 16.82 51.84 -46.37
CA SER A 202 17.27 50.45 -46.14
C SER A 202 17.02 49.57 -47.36
N HIS A 203 17.93 48.64 -47.63
CA HIS A 203 17.79 47.64 -48.68
C HIS A 203 17.97 46.24 -48.11
N VAL A 204 17.32 45.27 -48.74
CA VAL A 204 17.36 43.87 -48.33
C VAL A 204 17.71 43.03 -49.55
N LYS A 205 18.71 42.16 -49.43
CA LYS A 205 19.11 41.23 -50.49
C LYS A 205 19.29 39.82 -49.95
N LEU A 206 19.04 38.82 -50.79
CA LEU A 206 19.27 37.43 -50.44
C LEU A 206 20.77 37.15 -50.38
N VAL A 207 21.25 36.48 -49.33
CA VAL A 207 22.61 35.94 -49.30
C VAL A 207 22.65 34.71 -50.19
N ALA A 208 23.51 34.70 -51.19
CA ALA A 208 23.66 33.57 -52.10
C ALA A 208 23.99 32.27 -51.32
N ASN A 209 23.41 31.15 -51.75
CA ASN A 209 23.60 29.81 -51.16
C ASN A 209 23.24 29.72 -49.66
N SER A 210 22.41 30.62 -49.15
CA SER A 210 22.00 30.59 -47.74
C SER A 210 20.71 29.83 -47.49
N ALA A 211 19.97 29.44 -48.53
CA ALA A 211 18.72 28.70 -48.42
C ALA A 211 18.96 27.29 -47.87
N ASP A 212 18.26 26.96 -46.79
CA ASP A 212 18.28 25.66 -46.14
C ASP A 212 16.85 25.11 -46.02
N ASP A 213 16.47 24.29 -47.00
CA ASP A 213 15.16 23.64 -47.06
C ASP A 213 14.94 22.61 -45.95
N LEU A 214 16.01 22.12 -45.30
CA LEU A 214 15.89 21.17 -44.20
C LEU A 214 15.45 21.89 -42.93
N THR A 215 16.00 23.07 -42.65
CA THR A 215 15.65 23.89 -41.48
C THR A 215 14.52 24.89 -41.74
N GLY A 216 14.16 25.12 -43.01
CA GLY A 216 13.16 26.14 -43.38
C GLY A 216 13.67 27.55 -43.14
N SER A 217 14.96 27.81 -43.43
CA SER A 217 15.60 29.11 -43.19
C SER A 217 16.46 29.57 -44.37
N LEU A 218 16.71 30.89 -44.45
CA LEU A 218 17.68 31.51 -45.36
C LEU A 218 18.34 32.73 -44.68
N LYS A 219 19.37 33.31 -45.29
CA LYS A 219 19.98 34.56 -44.82
C LYS A 219 19.74 35.71 -45.78
N ILE A 220 19.51 36.90 -45.23
CA ILE A 220 19.44 38.16 -45.98
C ILE A 220 20.54 39.12 -45.53
N LYS A 221 21.02 39.96 -46.43
CA LYS A 221 21.83 41.13 -46.12
C LYS A 221 20.92 42.34 -46.01
N VAL A 222 21.09 43.09 -44.93
CA VAL A 222 20.43 44.36 -44.70
C VAL A 222 21.46 45.47 -44.81
N SER A 223 21.24 46.39 -45.74
CA SER A 223 22.14 47.51 -46.07
C SER A 223 21.42 48.85 -45.88
N LEU A 224 22.16 49.90 -45.54
CA LEU A 224 21.63 51.24 -45.32
C LEU A 224 22.38 52.26 -46.19
N SER A 225 21.64 53.10 -46.92
CA SER A 225 22.22 54.17 -47.74
C SER A 225 21.56 55.52 -47.51
N LYS A 226 22.26 56.58 -47.87
CA LYS A 226 21.75 57.96 -47.95
C LYS A 226 22.26 58.55 -49.25
N VAL A 227 21.35 58.79 -50.19
CA VAL A 227 21.68 59.23 -51.56
C VAL A 227 22.64 58.22 -52.23
N THR A 228 23.90 58.57 -52.46
CA THR A 228 24.93 57.72 -53.09
C THR A 228 25.92 57.11 -52.09
N THR A 229 25.73 57.35 -50.78
CA THR A 229 26.62 56.86 -49.72
C THR A 229 26.01 55.67 -49.00
N TRP A 230 26.77 54.60 -48.84
CA TRP A 230 26.41 53.35 -48.17
C TRP A 230 27.15 53.24 -46.85
N PHE A 231 26.47 52.77 -45.80
CA PHE A 231 27.03 52.68 -44.46
C PHE A 231 27.28 51.23 -44.06
N SER A 232 28.41 50.97 -43.41
CA SER A 232 28.76 49.69 -42.80
C SER A 232 28.20 49.60 -41.37
N VAL A 233 28.13 48.38 -40.83
CA VAL A 233 27.68 48.09 -39.45
C VAL A 233 28.43 48.84 -38.35
N ASP A 234 29.68 49.25 -38.60
CA ASP A 234 30.51 50.03 -37.67
C ASP A 234 30.33 51.55 -37.81
N GLY A 235 29.49 52.00 -38.75
CA GLY A 235 29.23 53.40 -39.06
C GLY A 235 30.13 54.00 -40.16
N THR A 236 31.13 53.26 -40.68
CA THR A 236 31.96 53.74 -41.81
C THR A 236 31.15 53.81 -43.10
N SER A 237 31.61 54.58 -44.09
CA SER A 237 30.84 54.81 -45.33
C SER A 237 31.63 54.56 -46.62
N THR A 238 30.93 54.13 -47.67
CA THR A 238 31.44 53.77 -49.00
C THR A 238 30.51 54.32 -50.09
N THR A 239 30.96 54.39 -51.34
CA THR A 239 30.15 54.83 -52.50
C THR A 239 29.39 53.71 -53.20
N ASN A 240 29.60 52.45 -52.81
CA ASN A 240 28.90 51.29 -53.36
C ASN A 240 28.48 50.31 -52.25
N GLU A 241 27.39 49.59 -52.50
CA GLU A 241 26.78 48.66 -51.54
C GLU A 241 27.66 47.43 -51.27
N ASP A 242 28.28 46.88 -52.31
CA ASP A 242 29.04 45.62 -52.21
C ASP A 242 30.33 45.76 -51.37
N SER A 243 30.85 46.98 -51.24
CA SER A 243 31.99 47.31 -50.38
C SER A 243 31.58 47.69 -48.95
N ALA A 244 30.27 47.83 -48.67
CA ALA A 244 29.79 48.10 -47.32
C ALA A 244 29.73 46.79 -46.53
N THR A 245 30.19 46.80 -45.29
CA THR A 245 30.01 45.65 -44.40
C THR A 245 28.58 45.70 -43.87
N THR A 246 27.70 44.89 -44.46
CA THR A 246 26.26 44.85 -44.17
C THR A 246 25.92 43.83 -43.09
N LYS A 247 24.72 43.94 -42.50
CA LYS A 247 24.29 43.01 -41.46
C LYS A 247 23.58 41.82 -42.08
N GLU A 248 24.05 40.61 -41.79
CA GLU A 248 23.33 39.38 -42.14
C GLU A 248 22.26 39.07 -41.10
N VAL A 249 21.04 38.79 -41.57
CA VAL A 249 19.89 38.40 -40.75
C VAL A 249 19.43 37.02 -41.20
N THR A 250 19.29 36.09 -40.26
CA THR A 250 18.73 34.77 -40.55
C THR A 250 17.21 34.85 -40.49
N VAL A 251 16.52 34.45 -41.56
CA VAL A 251 15.05 34.44 -41.64
C VAL A 251 14.59 32.98 -41.60
N SER A 252 13.86 32.62 -40.54
CA SER A 252 13.35 31.26 -40.31
C SER A 252 11.82 31.19 -40.45
N GLY A 253 11.24 30.00 -40.54
CA GLY A 253 9.78 29.82 -40.60
C GLY A 253 9.20 29.70 -42.00
N PHE A 254 10.07 29.47 -43.00
CA PHE A 254 9.67 28.94 -44.30
C PHE A 254 9.29 27.45 -44.17
N LYS A 255 8.73 26.88 -45.23
CA LYS A 255 8.42 25.45 -45.27
C LYS A 255 9.72 24.65 -45.16
N ASN A 256 9.74 23.67 -44.27
CA ASN A 256 10.85 22.71 -44.16
C ASN A 256 10.50 21.37 -44.85
N THR A 257 11.53 20.58 -45.14
CA THR A 257 11.43 19.26 -45.79
C THR A 257 11.68 18.10 -44.82
N ALA A 258 11.87 18.38 -43.53
CA ALA A 258 12.08 17.36 -42.51
C ALA A 258 10.80 16.54 -42.26
N THR A 259 10.81 15.26 -42.63
CA THR A 259 9.61 14.40 -42.57
C THR A 259 9.74 13.25 -41.58
N THR A 260 10.94 12.69 -41.44
CA THR A 260 11.26 11.67 -40.42
C THR A 260 11.68 12.30 -39.11
N ASP A 261 11.52 11.59 -37.99
CA ASP A 261 11.92 12.10 -36.67
C ASP A 261 13.43 12.39 -36.58
N SER A 262 14.26 11.57 -37.25
CA SER A 262 15.69 11.83 -37.45
C SER A 262 15.96 13.18 -38.14
N GLN A 263 15.28 13.47 -39.26
CA GLN A 263 15.42 14.74 -39.98
C GLN A 263 14.88 15.92 -39.18
N LYS A 264 13.78 15.73 -38.45
CA LYS A 264 13.22 16.74 -37.54
C LYS A 264 14.20 17.07 -36.42
N ALA A 265 14.89 16.06 -35.87
CA ALA A 265 15.90 16.26 -34.84
C ALA A 265 17.10 17.06 -35.36
N VAL A 266 17.61 16.74 -36.56
CA VAL A 266 18.69 17.52 -37.21
C VAL A 266 18.27 18.98 -37.41
N ALA A 267 17.05 19.20 -37.93
CA ALA A 267 16.53 20.54 -38.15
C ALA A 267 16.42 21.33 -36.83
N TYR A 268 15.93 20.68 -35.77
CA TYR A 268 15.80 21.27 -34.45
C TYR A 268 17.14 21.66 -33.83
N TYR A 269 18.12 20.74 -33.83
CA TYR A 269 19.44 21.02 -33.23
C TYR A 269 20.24 22.08 -33.98
N ARG A 270 20.09 22.17 -35.31
CA ARG A 270 20.69 23.26 -36.11
C ARG A 270 20.08 24.62 -35.80
N ALA A 271 18.77 24.68 -35.53
CA ALA A 271 18.09 25.92 -35.17
C ALA A 271 18.37 26.36 -33.71
N LEU A 272 18.84 25.45 -32.86
CA LEU A 272 19.12 25.75 -31.45
C LEU A 272 20.41 26.59 -31.29
N SER A 273 20.28 27.72 -30.60
CA SER A 273 21.40 28.62 -30.27
C SER A 273 22.44 27.93 -29.39
N GLN A 274 23.73 28.18 -29.64
CA GLN A 274 24.84 27.61 -28.86
C GLN A 274 24.92 28.16 -27.43
N THR A 275 24.35 29.35 -27.23
CA THR A 275 24.34 30.10 -25.96
C THR A 275 22.95 30.62 -25.67
N TYR A 276 22.53 30.56 -24.41
CA TYR A 276 21.28 31.13 -23.92
C TYR A 276 21.56 32.03 -22.70
N GLN A 277 21.12 33.29 -22.76
CA GLN A 277 21.23 34.21 -21.63
C GLN A 277 19.95 34.09 -20.78
N LEU A 278 20.10 33.90 -19.47
CA LEU A 278 18.95 33.84 -18.57
C LEU A 278 18.19 35.17 -18.57
N ASP A 279 16.87 35.06 -18.68
CA ASP A 279 15.97 36.20 -18.51
C ASP A 279 15.33 36.22 -17.10
N SER A 280 15.15 35.05 -16.48
CA SER A 280 14.48 34.88 -15.18
C SER A 280 15.29 35.41 -13.99
N GLU A 281 14.80 36.47 -13.35
CA GLU A 281 15.41 37.05 -12.13
C GLU A 281 15.48 36.08 -10.96
N ALA A 282 14.51 35.17 -10.81
CA ALA A 282 14.54 34.17 -9.75
C ALA A 282 15.67 33.14 -9.94
N VAL A 283 15.95 32.76 -11.20
CA VAL A 283 16.98 31.76 -11.51
C VAL A 283 18.37 32.37 -11.50
N LYS A 284 18.51 33.64 -11.94
CA LYS A 284 19.77 34.41 -11.92
C LYS A 284 20.42 34.50 -10.54
N GLN A 285 19.65 34.37 -9.44
CA GLN A 285 20.19 34.39 -8.08
C GLN A 285 20.95 33.12 -7.67
N ASN A 286 20.82 32.04 -8.44
CA ASN A 286 21.54 30.79 -8.17
C ASN A 286 22.97 30.85 -8.71
N PHE A 287 23.91 30.26 -7.97
CA PHE A 287 25.21 29.91 -8.53
C PHE A 287 25.04 28.77 -9.55
N ALA A 288 25.85 28.73 -10.59
CA ALA A 288 25.80 27.67 -11.59
C ALA A 288 25.95 26.27 -10.96
N THR A 289 26.78 26.14 -9.91
CA THR A 289 26.97 24.88 -9.16
C THR A 289 25.77 24.46 -8.30
N SER A 290 24.86 25.39 -8.00
CA SER A 290 23.65 25.13 -7.20
C SER A 290 22.43 24.75 -8.03
N VAL A 291 22.54 24.78 -9.36
CA VAL A 291 21.45 24.41 -10.27
C VAL A 291 21.20 22.91 -10.19
N THR A 292 20.02 22.54 -9.69
CA THR A 292 19.52 21.16 -9.70
C THR A 292 18.79 20.87 -11.01
N GLN A 293 18.54 19.58 -11.29
CA GLN A 293 17.72 19.16 -12.43
C GLN A 293 16.29 19.75 -12.37
N GLU A 294 15.75 19.96 -11.17
CA GLU A 294 14.44 20.60 -10.98
C GLU A 294 14.47 22.07 -11.41
N ILE A 295 15.48 22.84 -10.98
CA ILE A 295 15.67 24.23 -11.43
C ILE A 295 15.88 24.26 -12.95
N LEU A 296 16.67 23.33 -13.50
CA LEU A 296 16.90 23.23 -14.94
C LEU A 296 15.61 22.92 -15.72
N ASN A 297 14.74 22.06 -15.20
CA ASN A 297 13.48 21.72 -15.86
C ASN A 297 12.54 22.94 -15.99
N THR A 298 12.64 23.93 -15.10
CA THR A 298 11.89 25.20 -15.24
C THR A 298 12.35 26.04 -16.43
N LEU A 299 13.54 25.77 -16.98
CA LEU A 299 14.14 26.50 -18.08
C LEU A 299 13.84 25.87 -19.45
N VAL A 300 13.22 24.69 -19.53
CA VAL A 300 12.95 24.01 -20.83
C VAL A 300 12.24 24.91 -21.84
N SER A 301 11.44 25.88 -21.36
CA SER A 301 10.74 26.87 -22.19
C SER A 301 11.64 27.79 -23.01
N PHE A 302 12.95 27.92 -22.72
CA PHE A 302 13.86 28.66 -23.61
C PHE A 302 14.10 27.91 -24.93
N ALA A 303 13.98 26.58 -24.92
CA ALA A 303 14.21 25.78 -26.10
C ALA A 303 13.01 25.96 -27.06
N PRO A 304 13.24 25.99 -28.40
CA PRO A 304 12.15 26.03 -29.37
C PRO A 304 11.15 24.89 -29.13
N MET A 305 9.88 25.10 -29.47
CA MET A 305 8.87 24.06 -29.36
C MET A 305 9.29 22.82 -30.16
N PRO A 306 9.26 21.61 -29.58
CA PRO A 306 9.73 20.42 -30.25
C PRO A 306 8.85 20.09 -31.48
N PRO A 307 9.41 19.47 -32.53
CA PRO A 307 8.64 19.03 -33.69
C PRO A 307 7.57 18.01 -33.29
N SER A 308 6.45 17.96 -34.03
CA SER A 308 5.39 16.98 -33.78
C SER A 308 5.92 15.54 -33.79
N GLY A 309 5.58 14.78 -32.74
CA GLY A 309 6.07 13.42 -32.47
C GLY A 309 7.29 13.34 -31.56
N LEU A 310 7.92 14.48 -31.25
CA LEU A 310 9.08 14.59 -30.38
C LEU A 310 8.77 15.44 -29.14
N THR A 311 9.51 15.20 -28.07
CA THR A 311 9.52 16.00 -26.84
C THR A 311 10.94 16.50 -26.57
N VAL A 312 11.07 17.62 -25.85
CA VAL A 312 12.37 18.19 -25.47
C VAL A 312 12.57 18.09 -23.97
N SER A 313 13.78 17.70 -23.55
CA SER A 313 14.21 17.74 -22.16
C SER A 313 15.64 18.29 -22.05
N LEU A 314 16.01 18.74 -20.85
CA LEU A 314 17.34 19.26 -20.55
C LEU A 314 18.06 18.31 -19.59
N LEU A 315 19.38 18.17 -19.75
CA LEU A 315 20.22 17.39 -18.84
C LEU A 315 21.45 18.22 -18.45
N LEU A 316 21.82 18.20 -17.16
CA LEU A 316 23.02 18.86 -16.67
C LEU A 316 24.28 18.19 -17.21
N GLU A 317 25.24 18.99 -17.70
CA GLU A 317 26.56 18.49 -18.06
C GLU A 317 27.49 18.43 -16.84
N SER A 318 28.14 17.29 -16.67
CA SER A 318 29.08 17.03 -15.58
C SER A 318 30.23 18.05 -15.61
N ASN A 319 30.61 18.59 -14.45
CA ASN A 319 31.74 19.52 -14.31
C ASN A 319 31.70 20.78 -15.18
N SER A 320 30.52 21.18 -15.66
CA SER A 320 30.37 22.34 -16.56
C SER A 320 30.04 23.66 -15.85
N ALA A 321 29.62 23.59 -14.59
CA ALA A 321 29.24 24.75 -13.80
C ALA A 321 30.45 25.61 -13.44
N ASN A 322 30.38 26.90 -13.78
CA ASN A 322 31.43 27.88 -13.52
C ASN A 322 30.85 29.13 -12.82
N ASP A 323 30.96 29.16 -11.50
CA ASP A 323 30.48 30.27 -10.67
C ASP A 323 31.36 31.54 -10.78
N LYS A 324 32.55 31.45 -11.39
CA LYS A 324 33.38 32.64 -11.66
C LYS A 324 32.89 33.41 -12.88
N THR A 325 32.28 32.72 -13.85
CA THR A 325 31.75 33.34 -15.06
C THR A 325 30.22 33.37 -15.09
N GLY A 326 29.55 32.68 -14.17
CA GLY A 326 28.09 32.56 -14.15
C GLY A 326 27.55 31.71 -15.30
N ASN A 327 28.30 30.68 -15.72
CA ASN A 327 27.99 29.84 -16.88
C ASN A 327 27.76 28.38 -16.48
N LEU A 328 26.85 27.70 -17.17
CA LEU A 328 26.53 26.28 -17.01
C LEU A 328 26.32 25.64 -18.38
N SER A 329 26.95 24.51 -18.67
CA SER A 329 26.62 23.75 -19.89
C SER A 329 25.46 22.79 -19.63
N VAL A 330 24.55 22.71 -20.59
CA VAL A 330 23.38 21.83 -20.53
C VAL A 330 23.19 21.14 -21.87
N ARG A 331 22.69 19.92 -21.84
CA ARG A 331 22.39 19.13 -23.02
C ARG A 331 20.89 19.19 -23.31
N VAL A 332 20.53 19.58 -24.53
CA VAL A 332 19.16 19.60 -25.01
C VAL A 332 18.88 18.30 -25.75
N ILE A 333 17.90 17.53 -25.29
CA ILE A 333 17.63 16.16 -25.73
C ILE A 333 16.23 16.09 -26.34
N LEU A 334 16.13 15.47 -27.51
CA LEU A 334 14.88 15.13 -28.17
C LEU A 334 14.56 13.66 -27.97
N GLU A 335 13.31 13.37 -27.67
CA GLU A 335 12.79 12.03 -27.35
C GLU A 335 11.50 11.78 -28.13
N ASP A 336 11.38 10.62 -28.77
CA ASP A 336 10.14 10.19 -29.45
C ASP A 336 9.15 9.49 -28.49
N THR A 337 7.99 9.09 -29.01
CA THR A 337 6.94 8.41 -28.24
C THR A 337 7.28 6.97 -27.81
N THR A 338 8.41 6.43 -28.29
CA THR A 338 8.93 5.10 -27.97
C THR A 338 10.18 5.15 -27.07
N ASN A 339 10.49 6.32 -26.51
CA ASN A 339 11.66 6.61 -25.66
C ASN A 339 13.01 6.41 -26.39
N LYS A 340 13.08 6.69 -27.70
CA LYS A 340 14.36 6.81 -28.41
C LYS A 340 14.83 8.24 -28.40
N PHE A 341 16.14 8.42 -28.27
CA PHE A 341 16.80 9.72 -28.24
C PHE A 341 17.57 9.99 -29.53
N PHE A 342 17.76 11.26 -29.88
CA PHE A 342 18.43 11.65 -31.12
C PHE A 342 19.73 12.40 -30.85
N LYS A 343 20.79 12.06 -31.58
CA LYS A 343 22.03 12.85 -31.63
C LYS A 343 21.89 14.07 -32.53
N GLU A 344 22.85 15.00 -32.49
CA GLU A 344 22.85 16.23 -33.30
C GLU A 344 22.79 15.92 -34.81
N GLU A 345 23.42 14.84 -35.25
CA GLU A 345 23.37 14.35 -36.64
C GLU A 345 22.11 13.55 -36.99
N GLY A 346 21.19 13.35 -36.04
CA GLY A 346 19.89 12.70 -36.23
C GLY A 346 19.87 11.18 -36.00
N SER A 347 20.98 10.57 -35.62
CA SER A 347 21.02 9.13 -35.33
C SER A 347 20.24 8.80 -34.05
N GLU A 348 19.55 7.66 -34.04
CA GLU A 348 18.79 7.16 -32.88
C GLU A 348 19.70 6.45 -31.88
N ILE A 349 19.49 6.69 -30.58
CA ILE A 349 20.19 6.03 -29.49
C ILE A 349 19.26 5.75 -28.31
N ASN A 350 19.55 4.68 -27.56
CA ASN A 350 18.78 4.28 -26.38
C ASN A 350 19.32 4.89 -25.08
N ASN A 351 20.51 5.52 -25.11
CA ASN A 351 21.13 6.12 -23.94
C ASN A 351 20.96 7.65 -23.99
N LYS A 352 20.18 8.17 -23.04
CA LYS A 352 19.90 9.60 -22.92
C LYS A 352 21.16 10.47 -22.77
N SER A 353 22.20 9.97 -22.10
CA SER A 353 23.45 10.72 -21.86
C SER A 353 24.30 10.95 -23.11
N GLU A 354 24.08 10.15 -24.16
CA GLU A 354 24.82 10.22 -25.43
C GLU A 354 24.07 10.98 -26.53
N ALA A 355 22.85 11.44 -26.25
CA ALA A 355 21.98 12.13 -27.19
C ALA A 355 22.14 13.65 -27.13
N GLY A 356 21.51 14.38 -28.05
CA GLY A 356 21.33 15.82 -27.92
C GLY A 356 22.51 16.71 -28.25
N LYS A 357 22.28 18.02 -28.11
CA LYS A 357 23.23 19.10 -28.36
C LYS A 357 23.57 19.82 -27.06
N VAL A 358 24.85 20.05 -26.80
CA VAL A 358 25.32 20.81 -25.64
C VAL A 358 25.29 22.31 -25.95
N ILE A 359 24.69 23.09 -25.07
CA ILE A 359 24.64 24.56 -25.13
C ILE A 359 25.14 25.16 -23.82
N THR A 360 25.45 26.45 -23.81
CA THR A 360 25.84 27.18 -22.59
C THR A 360 24.73 28.12 -22.13
N ILE A 361 24.29 27.98 -20.88
CA ILE A 361 23.42 28.95 -20.23
C ILE A 361 24.28 29.92 -19.42
N SER A 362 24.11 31.22 -19.62
CA SER A 362 24.85 32.30 -18.97
C SER A 362 23.93 33.26 -18.21
N GLY A 363 24.49 33.99 -17.24
CA GLY A 363 23.75 34.95 -16.41
C GLY A 363 23.42 34.44 -14.99
N PHE A 364 23.99 33.32 -14.58
CA PHE A 364 23.92 32.88 -13.17
C PHE A 364 24.74 33.80 -12.26
N LYS A 365 24.47 33.74 -10.96
CA LYS A 365 25.19 34.52 -9.95
C LYS A 365 26.68 34.22 -10.01
N VAL A 366 27.48 35.28 -10.01
CA VAL A 366 28.95 35.21 -10.01
C VAL A 366 29.47 35.38 -8.58
N ILE A 367 30.50 34.62 -8.21
CA ILE A 367 31.20 34.82 -6.93
C ILE A 367 32.03 36.11 -7.04
N GLU A 368 31.60 37.16 -6.34
CA GLU A 368 32.42 38.37 -6.15
C GLU A 368 33.57 38.05 -5.18
N THR A 369 34.80 38.30 -5.62
CA THR A 369 36.02 38.06 -4.84
C THR A 369 36.16 39.13 -3.74
N THR A 370 35.46 38.93 -2.63
CA THR A 370 35.76 39.60 -1.36
C THR A 370 36.06 38.54 -0.29
N SER A 371 37.00 38.87 0.60
CA SER A 371 37.65 37.96 1.56
C SER A 371 36.73 37.39 2.68
N SER A 372 35.40 37.41 2.52
CA SER A 372 34.44 36.90 3.52
C SER A 372 33.53 35.76 3.05
N ASN A 373 33.57 35.37 1.76
CA ASN A 373 32.76 34.27 1.22
C ASN A 373 33.60 32.99 1.08
N ASN A 374 33.55 32.09 2.07
CA ASN A 374 34.22 30.78 1.95
C ASN A 374 33.43 29.88 0.97
N PRO A 375 34.00 29.50 -0.19
CA PRO A 375 33.31 28.71 -1.21
C PRO A 375 32.89 27.32 -0.72
N VAL A 376 33.60 26.75 0.25
CA VAL A 376 33.26 25.43 0.82
C VAL A 376 32.02 25.52 1.70
N LYS A 377 31.88 26.61 2.47
CA LYS A 377 30.69 26.85 3.29
C LYS A 377 29.44 26.97 2.43
N LEU A 378 29.51 27.81 1.39
CA LEU A 378 28.41 28.01 0.44
C LEU A 378 28.02 26.70 -0.27
N TRP A 379 29.00 25.86 -0.57
CA TRP A 379 28.76 24.53 -1.14
C TRP A 379 28.02 23.59 -0.16
N PHE A 380 28.44 23.49 1.10
CA PHE A 380 27.73 22.67 2.09
C PHE A 380 26.29 23.16 2.37
N GLU A 381 26.09 24.48 2.36
CA GLU A 381 24.76 25.10 2.49
C GLU A 381 23.84 24.72 1.30
N SER A 382 24.38 24.61 0.08
CA SER A 382 23.60 24.31 -1.13
C SER A 382 23.16 22.85 -1.29
N LEU A 383 23.79 21.88 -0.60
CA LEU A 383 23.54 20.44 -0.79
C LEU A 383 22.10 19.97 -0.49
N GLY A 384 21.26 20.79 0.15
CA GLY A 384 19.93 20.39 0.62
C GLY A 384 19.98 19.22 1.62
N SER A 385 18.82 18.77 2.10
CA SER A 385 18.71 17.56 2.94
C SER A 385 18.22 16.34 2.15
N ASN A 386 17.64 16.56 0.97
CA ASN A 386 17.05 15.53 0.12
C ASN A 386 17.52 15.73 -1.33
N LYS A 387 17.79 14.63 -2.03
CA LYS A 387 18.04 14.58 -3.47
C LYS A 387 17.30 13.38 -4.08
N THR A 388 17.06 13.41 -5.38
CA THR A 388 16.46 12.28 -6.11
C THR A 388 17.47 11.77 -7.13
N TYR A 389 17.68 10.46 -7.16
CA TYR A 389 18.49 9.77 -8.16
C TYR A 389 17.58 9.25 -9.28
N GLU A 390 17.75 9.81 -10.48
CA GLU A 390 17.02 9.38 -11.67
C GLU A 390 17.84 8.33 -12.42
N SER A 391 17.32 7.12 -12.55
CA SER A 391 17.93 6.03 -13.30
C SER A 391 16.86 5.19 -14.00
N GLU A 392 17.13 4.82 -15.25
CA GLU A 392 16.25 3.96 -16.05
C GLU A 392 16.12 2.56 -15.47
N ASN A 393 17.20 2.05 -14.86
CA ASN A 393 17.25 0.75 -14.21
C ASN A 393 17.21 0.93 -12.69
N LYS A 394 16.03 1.23 -12.15
CA LYS A 394 15.84 1.36 -10.70
C LYS A 394 16.25 0.07 -9.99
N VAL A 395 17.21 0.21 -9.08
CA VAL A 395 17.68 -0.86 -8.20
C VAL A 395 17.14 -0.67 -6.79
N LEU A 396 17.25 -1.70 -5.95
CA LEU A 396 16.96 -1.59 -4.53
C LEU A 396 18.09 -0.81 -3.82
N PRO A 397 17.78 0.04 -2.83
CA PRO A 397 18.78 0.69 -2.00
C PRO A 397 19.86 -0.27 -1.46
N SER A 398 19.46 -1.44 -0.98
CA SER A 398 20.36 -2.45 -0.41
C SER A 398 21.39 -3.01 -1.38
N THR A 399 21.13 -2.94 -2.70
CA THR A 399 22.01 -3.53 -3.72
C THR A 399 23.16 -2.61 -4.14
N ILE A 400 23.14 -1.34 -3.73
CA ILE A 400 24.23 -0.40 -4.00
C ILE A 400 25.36 -0.65 -3.01
N ASN A 401 26.56 -0.99 -3.49
CA ASN A 401 27.72 -1.15 -2.62
C ASN A 401 28.26 0.19 -2.14
N ASP A 402 28.81 0.23 -0.93
CA ASP A 402 29.35 1.48 -0.37
C ASP A 402 30.56 2.02 -1.15
N GLN A 403 31.32 1.14 -1.79
CA GLN A 403 32.45 1.51 -2.65
C GLN A 403 32.03 2.22 -3.94
N ASP A 404 30.78 1.98 -4.38
CA ASP A 404 30.25 2.51 -5.64
C ASP A 404 29.50 3.82 -5.44
N LEU A 405 29.34 4.32 -4.21
CA LEU A 405 28.54 5.51 -3.90
C LEU A 405 29.02 6.75 -4.63
N GLU A 406 30.34 7.01 -4.60
CA GLU A 406 30.94 8.18 -5.25
C GLU A 406 30.73 8.14 -6.77
N THR A 407 30.88 6.98 -7.40
CA THR A 407 30.66 6.80 -8.83
C THR A 407 29.18 6.94 -9.19
N THR A 408 28.31 6.26 -8.43
CA THR A 408 26.86 6.21 -8.66
C THR A 408 26.20 7.57 -8.49
N PHE A 409 26.63 8.36 -7.50
CA PHE A 409 26.04 9.66 -7.16
C PHE A 409 26.91 10.85 -7.58
N SER A 410 27.88 10.63 -8.48
CA SER A 410 28.78 11.67 -8.99
C SER A 410 28.04 12.86 -9.63
N SER A 411 26.89 12.62 -10.26
CA SER A 411 26.04 13.68 -10.83
C SER A 411 25.24 14.46 -9.77
N LEU A 412 25.04 13.89 -8.58
CA LEU A 412 24.28 14.52 -7.50
C LEU A 412 25.15 15.42 -6.62
N PHE A 413 26.44 15.14 -6.54
CA PHE A 413 27.39 15.81 -5.66
C PHE A 413 28.66 16.21 -6.42
N ILE A 414 28.71 17.47 -6.87
CA ILE A 414 29.84 18.03 -7.61
C ILE A 414 30.67 18.89 -6.66
N ALA A 415 31.99 18.67 -6.57
CA ALA A 415 32.88 19.48 -5.72
C ALA A 415 32.94 20.95 -6.20
N PRO A 416 33.13 21.94 -5.30
CA PRO A 416 33.22 23.34 -5.69
C PRO A 416 34.47 23.62 -6.53
N SER A 417 34.27 24.03 -7.79
CA SER A 417 35.35 24.25 -8.78
C SER A 417 36.32 25.38 -8.42
N SER A 418 35.94 26.25 -7.49
CA SER A 418 36.79 27.32 -6.93
C SER A 418 37.78 26.83 -5.87
N VAL A 419 37.68 25.57 -5.43
CA VAL A 419 38.52 24.97 -4.39
C VAL A 419 39.42 23.91 -5.01
N GLU A 420 40.68 24.28 -5.21
CA GLU A 420 41.68 23.43 -5.85
C GLU A 420 41.90 22.13 -5.06
N ASN A 421 42.04 21.00 -5.76
CA ASN A 421 42.26 19.68 -5.19
C ASN A 421 41.17 19.19 -4.21
N SER A 422 39.93 19.68 -4.33
CA SER A 422 38.79 19.20 -3.53
C SER A 422 38.13 17.97 -4.15
N LYS A 423 37.80 16.97 -3.33
CA LYS A 423 37.11 15.74 -3.71
C LYS A 423 35.92 15.50 -2.78
N VAL A 424 34.76 15.16 -3.35
CA VAL A 424 33.61 14.67 -2.57
C VAL A 424 33.87 13.24 -2.14
N THR A 425 33.62 12.95 -0.88
CA THR A 425 33.62 11.59 -0.33
C THR A 425 32.26 11.26 0.24
N LEU A 426 31.77 10.05 -0.08
CA LEU A 426 30.46 9.57 0.35
C LEU A 426 30.62 8.32 1.21
N SER A 427 29.88 8.25 2.31
CA SER A 427 29.72 7.02 3.09
C SER A 427 28.24 6.78 3.42
N SER A 428 27.79 5.52 3.41
CA SER A 428 26.40 5.21 3.71
C SER A 428 26.13 5.29 5.22
N VAL A 429 24.96 5.82 5.57
CA VAL A 429 24.43 5.83 6.94
C VAL A 429 23.36 4.77 7.08
N SER A 430 22.41 4.74 6.15
CA SER A 430 21.35 3.74 6.11
C SER A 430 20.84 3.53 4.70
N LYS A 431 20.34 2.33 4.43
CA LYS A 431 19.67 1.93 3.19
C LYS A 431 18.29 1.41 3.59
N ASN A 432 17.24 1.89 2.95
CA ASN A 432 15.87 1.55 3.29
C ASN A 432 15.09 1.18 2.03
N ASP A 433 15.00 -0.13 1.78
CA ASP A 433 14.29 -0.70 0.63
C ASP A 433 12.78 -0.46 0.68
N ASP A 434 12.19 -0.36 1.87
CA ASP A 434 10.75 -0.13 1.99
C ASP A 434 10.35 1.28 1.54
N LYS A 435 11.23 2.25 1.80
CA LYS A 435 11.04 3.66 1.40
C LYS A 435 11.70 3.98 0.06
N GLY A 436 12.53 3.09 -0.48
CA GLY A 436 13.32 3.37 -1.69
C GLY A 436 14.30 4.53 -1.48
N THR A 437 15.03 4.53 -0.35
CA THR A 437 15.93 5.64 0.03
C THR A 437 17.28 5.16 0.56
N ILE A 438 18.32 5.97 0.33
CA ILE A 438 19.65 5.83 0.94
C ILE A 438 20.01 7.13 1.64
N VAL A 439 20.46 7.07 2.89
CA VAL A 439 21.05 8.22 3.59
C VAL A 439 22.56 8.12 3.49
N VAL A 440 23.21 9.15 2.96
CA VAL A 440 24.67 9.23 2.84
C VAL A 440 25.23 10.42 3.61
N LYS A 441 26.43 10.26 4.16
CA LYS A 441 27.27 11.38 4.60
C LYS A 441 27.98 11.94 3.39
N VAL A 442 27.86 13.24 3.18
CA VAL A 442 28.54 13.98 2.13
C VAL A 442 29.62 14.82 2.78
N ALA A 443 30.89 14.51 2.49
CA ALA A 443 32.05 15.21 3.00
C ALA A 443 32.92 15.75 1.85
N LEU A 444 33.71 16.78 2.13
CA LEU A 444 34.66 17.35 1.17
C LEU A 444 36.08 17.22 1.72
N LYS A 445 36.97 16.61 0.93
CA LYS A 445 38.36 16.35 1.30
C LYS A 445 39.32 17.12 0.39
N SER A 446 40.41 17.63 0.96
CA SER A 446 41.57 18.11 0.20
C SER A 446 42.79 17.30 0.61
N VAL A 447 43.28 16.47 -0.32
CA VAL A 447 44.40 15.55 -0.08
C VAL A 447 44.13 14.68 1.17
N ASP A 448 44.77 14.99 2.31
CA ASP A 448 44.69 14.23 3.57
C ASP A 448 43.83 14.90 4.66
N LEU A 449 43.32 16.11 4.42
CA LEU A 449 42.51 16.87 5.38
C LEU A 449 41.06 17.01 4.91
N TRP A 450 40.16 17.16 5.86
CA TRP A 450 38.73 17.37 5.63
C TRP A 450 38.39 18.85 5.75
N TYR A 451 37.45 19.32 4.94
CA TYR A 451 36.86 20.63 5.19
C TYR A 451 35.78 20.54 6.25
N SER A 452 35.82 21.46 7.21
CA SER A 452 34.69 21.77 8.10
C SER A 452 33.51 22.36 7.31
N LEU A 453 32.32 22.34 7.90
CA LEU A 453 31.13 22.96 7.29
C LEU A 453 31.27 24.48 7.09
N GLU A 454 32.15 25.14 7.85
CA GLU A 454 32.52 26.55 7.70
C GLU A 454 33.66 26.78 6.70
N GLY A 455 34.23 25.69 6.15
CA GLY A 455 35.22 25.69 5.08
C GLY A 455 36.69 25.81 5.49
N ASN A 456 37.02 25.60 6.78
CA ASN A 456 38.39 25.44 7.27
C ASN A 456 38.87 23.98 7.16
N LEU A 457 40.16 23.74 6.90
CA LEU A 457 40.75 22.39 6.90
C LEU A 457 40.94 21.85 8.32
N GLN A 458 40.67 20.56 8.52
CA GLN A 458 40.76 19.86 9.79
C GLN A 458 41.04 18.37 9.61
N ALA A 459 41.55 17.72 10.66
CA ALA A 459 41.87 16.29 10.63
C ALA A 459 40.62 15.39 10.76
N GLN A 460 39.54 15.90 11.37
CA GLN A 460 38.31 15.15 11.59
C GLN A 460 37.31 15.39 10.45
N GLU A 461 36.65 14.31 10.01
CA GLU A 461 35.59 14.39 9.00
C GLU A 461 34.44 15.28 9.51
N ALA A 462 34.10 16.30 8.73
CA ALA A 462 32.83 16.98 8.82
C ALA A 462 32.00 16.65 7.58
N TYR A 463 30.71 16.43 7.80
CA TYR A 463 29.81 15.97 6.76
C TYR A 463 28.41 16.52 6.97
N LYS A 464 27.60 16.43 5.91
CA LYS A 464 26.16 16.63 5.94
C LYS A 464 25.47 15.35 5.53
N GLU A 465 24.41 14.96 6.25
CA GLU A 465 23.60 13.82 5.85
C GLU A 465 22.57 14.23 4.80
N VAL A 466 22.52 13.49 3.69
CA VAL A 466 21.59 13.73 2.60
C VAL A 466 20.83 12.44 2.32
N THR A 467 19.50 12.55 2.26
CA THR A 467 18.62 11.45 1.86
C THR A 467 18.44 11.44 0.34
N ILE A 468 18.81 10.34 -0.30
CA ILE A 468 18.65 10.12 -1.74
C ILE A 468 17.44 9.21 -1.95
N SER A 469 16.48 9.64 -2.76
CA SER A 469 15.29 8.89 -3.16
C SER A 469 15.34 8.51 -4.65
N GLY A 470 14.30 7.85 -5.19
CA GLY A 470 14.21 7.48 -6.61
C GLY A 470 14.49 5.99 -6.90
N PHE A 471 14.83 5.21 -5.87
CA PHE A 471 15.10 3.78 -5.97
C PHE A 471 13.83 2.92 -6.01
N LEU A 472 13.99 1.65 -6.36
CA LEU A 472 12.92 0.66 -6.29
C LEU A 472 12.53 0.40 -4.83
N THR A 473 11.24 0.18 -4.58
CA THR A 473 10.73 -0.16 -3.25
C THR A 473 10.42 -1.64 -3.11
N THR A 474 10.47 -2.17 -1.88
CA THR A 474 9.98 -3.53 -1.55
C THR A 474 8.55 -3.74 -2.08
N SER A 475 7.69 -2.73 -1.95
CA SER A 475 6.30 -2.80 -2.42
C SER A 475 6.21 -3.02 -3.94
N GLU A 476 7.01 -2.32 -4.73
CA GLU A 476 7.03 -2.47 -6.20
C GLU A 476 7.54 -3.84 -6.63
N VAL A 477 8.59 -4.35 -5.98
CA VAL A 477 9.11 -5.71 -6.23
C VAL A 477 8.03 -6.75 -5.95
N VAL A 478 7.41 -6.68 -4.77
CA VAL A 478 6.37 -7.63 -4.36
C VAL A 478 5.17 -7.60 -5.30
N LYS A 479 4.69 -6.40 -5.68
CA LYS A 479 3.61 -6.25 -6.69
C LYS A 479 3.95 -6.98 -7.98
N LYS A 480 5.19 -6.84 -8.46
CA LYS A 480 5.66 -7.50 -9.69
C LYS A 480 5.66 -9.02 -9.56
N ILE A 481 6.17 -9.55 -8.45
CA ILE A 481 6.19 -10.99 -8.16
C ILE A 481 4.76 -11.55 -8.16
N TYR A 482 3.81 -10.91 -7.47
CA TYR A 482 2.40 -11.35 -7.48
C TYR A 482 1.75 -11.25 -8.86
N LYS A 483 2.09 -10.23 -9.66
CA LYS A 483 1.55 -10.05 -11.01
C LYS A 483 2.05 -11.12 -11.97
N ASN A 484 3.30 -11.55 -11.84
CA ASN A 484 3.93 -12.52 -12.73
C ASN A 484 3.37 -13.94 -12.58
N GLN A 485 2.83 -14.30 -11.42
CA GLN A 485 2.21 -15.61 -11.23
C GLN A 485 0.83 -15.68 -11.90
N SER A 486 0.58 -16.65 -12.76
CA SER A 486 -0.78 -16.90 -13.29
C SER A 486 -1.73 -17.32 -12.17
N SER A 487 -3.00 -16.90 -12.25
CA SER A 487 -4.08 -17.39 -11.37
C SER A 487 -4.52 -18.81 -11.70
N PHE A 488 -3.98 -19.40 -12.77
CA PHE A 488 -4.27 -20.77 -13.21
C PHE A 488 -3.00 -21.49 -13.64
N ILE A 489 -2.83 -22.73 -13.19
CA ILE A 489 -1.75 -23.63 -13.60
C ILE A 489 -2.37 -24.97 -14.01
N SER A 490 -2.06 -25.41 -15.23
CA SER A 490 -2.36 -26.78 -15.65
C SER A 490 -1.36 -27.74 -15.02
N VAL A 491 -1.87 -28.78 -14.37
CA VAL A 491 -1.09 -29.85 -13.78
C VAL A 491 -1.35 -31.17 -14.53
N SER A 492 -0.38 -32.07 -14.50
CA SER A 492 -0.56 -33.46 -14.91
C SER A 492 -0.17 -34.32 -13.72
N SER A 493 -1.16 -34.88 -13.04
CA SER A 493 -0.97 -35.65 -11.81
C SER A 493 -1.85 -36.88 -11.82
N THR A 494 -1.29 -38.02 -11.41
CA THR A 494 -2.05 -39.24 -11.13
C THR A 494 -2.68 -39.24 -9.74
N LYS A 495 -2.43 -38.20 -8.92
CA LYS A 495 -3.10 -38.02 -7.62
C LYS A 495 -4.38 -37.21 -7.81
N SER A 496 -5.35 -37.42 -6.94
CA SER A 496 -6.50 -36.52 -6.76
C SER A 496 -6.09 -35.20 -6.10
N ALA A 497 -6.99 -34.21 -6.15
CA ALA A 497 -6.80 -32.94 -5.44
C ALA A 497 -6.75 -33.14 -3.92
N LYS A 498 -7.53 -34.09 -3.39
CA LYS A 498 -7.52 -34.47 -1.96
C LYS A 498 -6.19 -35.08 -1.50
N GLU A 499 -5.67 -36.09 -2.20
CA GLU A 499 -4.36 -36.68 -1.88
C GLU A 499 -3.23 -35.65 -1.97
N THR A 500 -3.35 -34.69 -2.91
CA THR A 500 -2.40 -33.60 -3.04
C THR A 500 -2.43 -32.69 -1.82
N ALA A 501 -3.62 -32.38 -1.29
CA ALA A 501 -3.81 -31.49 -0.15
C ALA A 501 -3.21 -32.03 1.17
N GLU A 502 -3.11 -33.35 1.35
CA GLU A 502 -2.55 -33.99 2.55
C GLU A 502 -1.07 -33.63 2.80
N ASN A 503 -0.30 -33.40 1.74
CA ASN A 503 1.07 -32.89 1.82
C ASN A 503 1.28 -31.74 0.82
N LEU A 504 0.48 -30.69 1.00
CA LEU A 504 0.33 -29.60 0.04
C LEU A 504 1.68 -29.05 -0.45
N VAL A 505 2.52 -28.56 0.47
CA VAL A 505 3.74 -27.82 0.12
C VAL A 505 4.68 -28.68 -0.72
N GLU A 506 4.92 -29.93 -0.32
CA GLU A 506 5.80 -30.84 -1.04
C GLU A 506 5.22 -31.23 -2.41
N ASN A 507 3.90 -31.45 -2.47
CA ASN A 507 3.23 -31.88 -3.70
C ASN A 507 3.10 -30.76 -4.75
N VAL A 508 3.07 -29.48 -4.34
CA VAL A 508 2.85 -28.35 -5.27
C VAL A 508 4.09 -27.50 -5.53
N LYS A 509 5.20 -27.69 -4.79
CA LYS A 509 6.41 -26.85 -4.91
C LYS A 509 6.93 -26.72 -6.35
N THR A 510 6.85 -27.79 -7.13
CA THR A 510 7.34 -27.83 -8.53
C THR A 510 6.58 -26.86 -9.43
N TYR A 511 5.29 -26.64 -9.15
CA TYR A 511 4.42 -25.72 -9.90
C TYR A 511 4.71 -24.24 -9.61
N PHE A 512 5.42 -23.94 -8.52
CA PHE A 512 5.78 -22.57 -8.11
C PHE A 512 7.27 -22.27 -8.28
N THR A 513 8.01 -23.08 -9.04
CA THR A 513 9.45 -22.89 -9.30
C THR A 513 9.76 -21.56 -9.98
N SER A 514 8.98 -21.15 -10.99
CA SER A 514 9.15 -19.84 -11.64
C SER A 514 8.92 -18.69 -10.66
N LEU A 515 7.95 -18.82 -9.76
CA LEU A 515 7.69 -17.82 -8.73
C LEU A 515 8.82 -17.75 -7.71
N GLN A 516 9.33 -18.92 -7.29
CA GLN A 516 10.48 -19.01 -6.40
C GLN A 516 11.72 -18.36 -7.04
N ALA A 517 11.96 -18.58 -8.33
CA ALA A 517 13.06 -17.94 -9.06
C ALA A 517 12.94 -16.40 -9.10
N GLU A 518 11.73 -15.84 -9.13
CA GLU A 518 11.54 -14.38 -9.02
C GLU A 518 11.83 -13.87 -7.61
N VAL A 519 11.51 -14.65 -6.56
CA VAL A 519 11.86 -14.34 -5.16
C VAL A 519 13.38 -14.38 -4.97
N ASP A 520 14.04 -15.38 -5.55
CA ASP A 520 15.48 -15.60 -5.41
C ASP A 520 16.33 -14.52 -6.10
N LYS A 521 15.76 -13.74 -7.03
CA LYS A 521 16.42 -12.58 -7.66
C LYS A 521 16.62 -11.40 -6.70
N VAL A 522 15.92 -11.37 -5.57
CA VAL A 522 15.95 -10.26 -4.59
C VAL A 522 16.29 -10.74 -3.17
N PRO A 523 17.43 -11.42 -2.97
CA PRO A 523 17.77 -12.05 -1.70
C PRO A 523 17.92 -11.03 -0.55
N SER A 524 18.26 -9.78 -0.86
CA SER A 524 18.40 -8.71 0.14
C SER A 524 17.09 -8.38 0.88
N LEU A 525 15.93 -8.68 0.29
CA LEU A 525 14.63 -8.44 0.91
C LEU A 525 14.20 -9.54 1.89
N GLY A 526 14.93 -10.66 1.95
CA GLY A 526 14.62 -11.79 2.85
C GLY A 526 13.22 -12.41 2.63
N LEU A 527 12.70 -12.33 1.40
CA LEU A 527 11.36 -12.81 1.07
C LEU A 527 11.31 -14.35 1.10
N THR A 528 10.21 -14.88 1.62
CA THR A 528 9.88 -16.31 1.71
C THR A 528 8.51 -16.54 1.09
N LEU A 529 8.44 -17.46 0.13
CA LEU A 529 7.19 -17.93 -0.46
C LEU A 529 6.50 -18.93 0.48
N ARG A 530 5.20 -18.75 0.71
CA ARG A 530 4.36 -19.65 1.49
C ARG A 530 3.11 -20.01 0.69
N ILE A 531 2.68 -21.26 0.82
CA ILE A 531 1.53 -21.81 0.12
C ILE A 531 0.60 -22.44 1.16
N SER A 532 -0.70 -22.18 1.05
CA SER A 532 -1.75 -22.75 1.90
C SER A 532 -3.00 -23.08 1.11
N LEU A 533 -3.90 -23.88 1.67
CA LEU A 533 -5.25 -24.10 1.13
C LEU A 533 -6.13 -22.87 1.37
N VAL A 534 -7.14 -22.71 0.53
CA VAL A 534 -8.29 -21.82 0.78
C VAL A 534 -9.49 -22.63 1.27
N ASP A 535 -10.51 -21.94 1.79
CA ASP A 535 -11.78 -22.59 2.09
C ASP A 535 -12.41 -23.17 0.81
N ASN A 536 -12.92 -24.40 0.91
CA ASN A 536 -13.44 -25.16 -0.24
C ASN A 536 -12.42 -25.32 -1.39
N ALA A 537 -11.13 -25.42 -1.06
CA ALA A 537 -10.03 -25.53 -2.03
C ALA A 537 -10.10 -26.76 -2.94
N ILE A 538 -10.67 -27.87 -2.45
CA ILE A 538 -10.59 -29.17 -3.12
C ILE A 538 -11.87 -29.37 -3.93
N ASN A 539 -11.71 -29.54 -5.24
CA ASN A 539 -12.79 -29.94 -6.14
C ASN A 539 -12.34 -31.18 -6.91
N ASN A 540 -12.48 -32.34 -6.26
CA ASN A 540 -12.15 -33.63 -6.84
C ASN A 540 -12.95 -33.96 -8.12
N PRO A 541 -14.25 -33.62 -8.24
CA PRO A 541 -15.01 -33.89 -9.47
C PRO A 541 -14.43 -33.21 -10.70
N ASP A 542 -13.97 -31.96 -10.54
CA ASP A 542 -13.34 -31.22 -11.62
C ASP A 542 -11.83 -31.50 -11.74
N GLY A 543 -11.24 -32.23 -10.79
CA GLY A 543 -9.80 -32.50 -10.73
C GLY A 543 -9.00 -31.21 -10.50
N SER A 544 -9.50 -30.35 -9.61
CA SER A 544 -8.91 -29.03 -9.34
C SER A 544 -8.68 -28.77 -7.85
N LEU A 545 -7.64 -28.00 -7.57
CA LEU A 545 -7.20 -27.59 -6.24
C LEU A 545 -6.91 -26.08 -6.27
N VAL A 546 -7.56 -25.31 -5.41
CA VAL A 546 -7.26 -23.89 -5.24
C VAL A 546 -6.30 -23.70 -4.07
N VAL A 547 -5.16 -23.07 -4.34
CA VAL A 547 -4.16 -22.74 -3.32
C VAL A 547 -4.01 -21.23 -3.22
N ASN A 548 -3.72 -20.73 -2.03
CA ASN A 548 -3.29 -19.36 -1.84
C ASN A 548 -1.78 -19.34 -1.65
N PHE A 549 -1.08 -18.43 -2.34
CA PHE A 549 0.30 -18.13 -1.98
C PHE A 549 0.44 -16.70 -1.48
N TYR A 550 1.39 -16.52 -0.58
CA TYR A 550 1.75 -15.20 -0.07
C TYR A 550 3.25 -15.12 0.23
N LEU A 551 3.77 -13.91 0.16
CA LEU A 551 5.14 -13.59 0.53
C LEU A 551 5.19 -13.15 1.99
N SER A 552 6.28 -13.50 2.66
CA SER A 552 6.60 -13.06 4.01
C SER A 552 8.07 -12.77 4.13
N ARG A 553 8.49 -11.98 5.12
CA ARG A 553 9.90 -11.85 5.50
C ARG A 553 10.03 -11.76 7.02
N ASP A 554 11.23 -11.97 7.52
CA ASP A 554 11.57 -11.74 8.92
C ASP A 554 12.49 -10.51 9.01
N VAL A 555 12.08 -9.51 9.78
CA VAL A 555 12.88 -8.31 10.05
C VAL A 555 12.99 -8.15 11.55
N ASN A 556 14.20 -8.28 12.08
CA ASN A 556 14.50 -8.15 13.52
C ASN A 556 13.66 -9.09 14.42
N GLY A 557 13.37 -10.32 13.96
CA GLY A 557 12.56 -11.30 14.70
C GLY A 557 11.05 -11.04 14.60
N VAL A 558 10.62 -10.05 13.82
CA VAL A 558 9.21 -9.77 13.56
C VAL A 558 8.86 -10.23 12.15
N LYS A 559 7.92 -11.15 12.08
CA LYS A 559 7.41 -11.66 10.80
C LYS A 559 6.46 -10.66 10.17
N GLN A 560 6.72 -10.34 8.92
CA GLN A 560 5.92 -9.43 8.11
C GLN A 560 5.34 -10.19 6.92
N TYR A 561 4.12 -9.85 6.53
CA TYR A 561 3.43 -10.41 5.38
C TYR A 561 3.11 -9.32 4.38
N PHE A 562 2.88 -9.71 3.12
CA PHE A 562 2.59 -8.76 2.06
C PHE A 562 1.25 -9.03 1.40
N LYS A 563 0.52 -7.95 1.13
CA LYS A 563 -0.61 -7.96 0.20
C LYS A 563 -0.14 -8.03 -1.24
N GLN A 564 -1.04 -8.42 -2.13
CA GLN A 564 -0.81 -8.34 -3.58
C GLN A 564 -0.48 -6.91 -4.04
N SER A 565 -0.98 -5.90 -3.33
CA SER A 565 -0.64 -4.49 -3.52
C SER A 565 0.76 -4.11 -3.00
N GLY A 566 1.56 -5.06 -2.52
CA GLY A 566 2.86 -4.81 -1.91
C GLY A 566 2.80 -4.09 -0.55
N GLN A 567 1.62 -3.92 0.04
CA GLN A 567 1.47 -3.37 1.39
C GLN A 567 1.95 -4.39 2.43
N ILE A 568 2.73 -3.93 3.40
CA ILE A 568 3.20 -4.73 4.54
C ILE A 568 2.10 -4.80 5.60
N VAL A 569 1.84 -6.00 6.14
CA VAL A 569 0.90 -6.23 7.23
C VAL A 569 1.50 -7.15 8.31
N PRO A 570 1.06 -7.01 9.58
CA PRO A 570 1.65 -7.74 10.70
C PRO A 570 1.11 -9.18 10.83
N THR A 571 -0.05 -9.48 10.25
CA THR A 571 -0.71 -10.79 10.40
C THR A 571 -0.96 -11.45 9.05
N LEU A 572 -0.99 -12.79 9.06
CA LEU A 572 -1.32 -13.56 7.87
C LEU A 572 -2.75 -13.30 7.37
N ALA A 573 -3.70 -13.13 8.30
CA ALA A 573 -5.11 -12.91 7.96
C ALA A 573 -5.32 -11.63 7.13
N GLU A 574 -4.51 -10.59 7.36
CA GLU A 574 -4.58 -9.33 6.63
C GLU A 574 -3.86 -9.36 5.27
N ALA A 575 -2.99 -10.35 5.04
CA ALA A 575 -2.14 -10.38 3.86
C ALA A 575 -2.93 -10.65 2.58
N ILE A 576 -4.06 -11.36 2.63
CA ILE A 576 -4.92 -11.69 1.48
C ILE A 576 -4.05 -11.99 0.23
N GLY A 577 -3.37 -13.15 0.26
CA GLY A 577 -2.47 -13.58 -0.80
C GLY A 577 -3.16 -13.79 -2.15
N LYS A 578 -2.51 -14.44 -3.10
CA LYS A 578 -3.08 -14.70 -4.43
C LYS A 578 -3.56 -16.15 -4.54
N ASN A 579 -4.82 -16.31 -4.91
CA ASN A 579 -5.40 -17.61 -5.24
C ASN A 579 -4.92 -18.07 -6.60
N VAL A 580 -4.54 -19.34 -6.69
CA VAL A 580 -4.10 -20.01 -7.90
C VAL A 580 -4.86 -21.33 -7.99
N THR A 581 -5.57 -21.52 -9.10
CA THR A 581 -6.26 -22.77 -9.40
C THR A 581 -5.31 -23.71 -10.13
N LEU A 582 -5.03 -24.86 -9.52
CA LEU A 582 -4.29 -25.96 -10.10
C LEU A 582 -5.31 -26.96 -10.69
N SER A 583 -5.27 -27.21 -12.00
CA SER A 583 -6.28 -28.05 -12.68
C SER A 583 -5.64 -29.13 -13.54
N GLY A 584 -6.18 -30.35 -13.47
CA GLY A 584 -5.65 -31.53 -14.16
C GLY A 584 -5.22 -32.66 -13.21
N TYR A 585 -5.70 -32.64 -11.96
CA TYR A 585 -5.62 -33.79 -11.07
C TYR A 585 -6.59 -34.90 -11.51
N GLN A 586 -6.36 -36.11 -11.02
CA GLN A 586 -7.29 -37.21 -11.23
C GLN A 586 -8.67 -36.84 -10.68
N LYS A 587 -9.69 -36.93 -11.53
CA LYS A 587 -11.08 -36.70 -11.14
C LYS A 587 -11.58 -37.87 -10.30
N VAL A 588 -12.26 -37.57 -9.20
CA VAL A 588 -12.97 -38.57 -8.38
C VAL A 588 -14.46 -38.37 -8.60
N LEU A 589 -15.18 -39.45 -8.88
CA LEU A 589 -16.62 -39.36 -9.07
C LEU A 589 -17.30 -39.17 -7.72
N LEU A 590 -18.19 -38.18 -7.59
CA LEU A 590 -18.93 -37.92 -6.35
C LEU A 590 -19.70 -39.15 -5.83
N ILE A 591 -20.11 -40.06 -6.73
CA ILE A 591 -20.77 -41.31 -6.34
C ILE A 591 -19.84 -42.25 -5.55
N GLU A 592 -18.53 -42.21 -5.81
CA GLU A 592 -17.52 -42.99 -5.09
C GLU A 592 -17.26 -42.41 -3.70
N GLU A 593 -17.26 -41.07 -3.57
CA GLU A 593 -17.14 -40.40 -2.26
C GLU A 593 -18.37 -40.66 -1.39
N LEU A 594 -19.58 -40.53 -1.95
CA LEU A 594 -20.81 -40.85 -1.22
C LEU A 594 -20.86 -42.32 -0.83
N ALA A 595 -20.41 -43.22 -1.70
CA ALA A 595 -20.30 -44.63 -1.38
C ALA A 595 -19.33 -44.88 -0.23
N SER A 596 -18.17 -44.22 -0.24
CA SER A 596 -17.19 -44.30 0.85
C SER A 596 -17.75 -43.79 2.18
N ASP A 597 -18.50 -42.68 2.18
CA ASP A 597 -19.16 -42.17 3.38
C ASP A 597 -20.16 -43.19 3.96
N ILE A 598 -20.93 -43.84 3.08
CA ILE A 598 -21.93 -44.84 3.48
C ILE A 598 -21.26 -46.15 3.91
N ASP A 599 -20.22 -46.62 3.24
CA ASP A 599 -19.49 -47.85 3.61
C ASP A 599 -18.78 -47.72 4.96
N ALA A 600 -18.28 -46.53 5.27
CA ALA A 600 -17.68 -46.22 6.56
C ALA A 600 -18.72 -45.98 7.67
N TRP A 601 -20.01 -45.92 7.34
CA TRP A 601 -21.05 -45.47 8.25
C TRP A 601 -21.14 -46.31 9.53
N LYS A 602 -21.18 -45.62 10.67
CA LYS A 602 -21.50 -46.17 11.99
C LYS A 602 -22.63 -45.37 12.60
N VAL A 603 -23.41 -46.02 13.47
CA VAL A 603 -24.36 -45.30 14.32
C VAL A 603 -23.64 -44.46 15.38
N LYS A 604 -24.18 -43.29 15.70
CA LYS A 604 -23.89 -42.60 16.96
C LYS A 604 -24.06 -43.49 18.21
N GLU A 605 -23.13 -43.36 19.16
CA GLU A 605 -23.05 -44.22 20.35
C GLU A 605 -24.20 -43.98 21.36
N ASP A 606 -24.77 -42.78 21.39
CA ASP A 606 -25.76 -42.32 22.37
C ASP A 606 -27.21 -42.47 21.89
N ILE A 607 -27.47 -43.37 20.94
CA ILE A 607 -28.80 -43.52 20.36
C ILE A 607 -29.83 -44.05 21.39
N SER A 608 -30.96 -43.36 21.49
CA SER A 608 -32.08 -43.74 22.34
C SER A 608 -33.00 -44.77 21.66
N LEU A 609 -33.79 -45.48 22.46
CA LEU A 609 -34.80 -46.42 21.93
C LEU A 609 -35.84 -45.72 21.03
N SER A 610 -36.22 -44.48 21.33
CA SER A 610 -37.13 -43.70 20.48
C SER A 610 -36.53 -43.36 19.12
N GLU A 611 -35.24 -43.02 19.08
CA GLU A 611 -34.51 -42.76 17.84
C GLU A 611 -34.34 -44.03 16.99
N ILE A 612 -34.13 -45.18 17.64
CA ILE A 612 -34.11 -46.47 16.94
C ILE A 612 -35.45 -46.78 16.27
N ARG A 613 -36.59 -46.40 16.86
CA ARG A 613 -37.90 -46.58 16.21
C ARG A 613 -38.02 -45.75 14.93
N GLU A 614 -37.38 -44.59 14.89
CA GLU A 614 -37.32 -43.78 13.68
C GLU A 614 -36.40 -44.40 12.64
N LEU A 615 -35.18 -44.80 13.03
CA LEU A 615 -34.24 -45.47 12.13
C LEU A 615 -34.80 -46.76 11.53
N LYS A 616 -35.61 -47.51 12.28
CA LYS A 616 -36.27 -48.73 11.80
C LYS A 616 -37.04 -48.52 10.50
N LYS A 617 -37.48 -47.30 10.18
CA LYS A 617 -38.14 -46.97 8.91
C LYS A 617 -37.31 -47.39 7.69
N ILE A 618 -35.97 -47.45 7.79
CA ILE A 618 -35.06 -47.90 6.71
C ILE A 618 -35.38 -49.31 6.20
N LYS A 619 -36.13 -50.10 6.98
CA LYS A 619 -36.59 -51.44 6.64
C LYS A 619 -37.93 -51.45 5.87
N ASN A 620 -38.65 -50.34 5.82
CA ASN A 620 -39.96 -50.29 5.19
C ASN A 620 -39.84 -50.59 3.70
N THR A 621 -40.74 -51.45 3.21
CA THR A 621 -40.91 -51.67 1.77
C THR A 621 -41.38 -50.35 1.15
N ASN A 622 -40.62 -49.80 0.21
CA ASN A 622 -40.87 -48.54 -0.51
C ASN A 622 -40.52 -47.25 0.27
N ILE A 623 -39.49 -47.28 1.11
CA ILE A 623 -38.88 -46.03 1.59
C ILE A 623 -38.24 -45.28 0.41
N ASP A 624 -38.44 -43.97 0.36
CA ASP A 624 -37.82 -43.11 -0.65
C ASP A 624 -36.31 -42.96 -0.40
N SER A 625 -35.52 -42.82 -1.46
CA SER A 625 -34.07 -42.69 -1.36
C SER A 625 -33.65 -41.48 -0.52
N ALA A 626 -34.36 -40.34 -0.62
CA ALA A 626 -34.04 -39.16 0.16
C ALA A 626 -34.27 -39.40 1.66
N GLU A 627 -35.32 -40.15 2.02
CA GLU A 627 -35.54 -40.54 3.41
C GLU A 627 -34.47 -41.52 3.90
N VAL A 628 -33.97 -42.44 3.05
CA VAL A 628 -32.81 -43.29 3.41
C VAL A 628 -31.58 -42.43 3.72
N PHE A 629 -31.23 -41.48 2.85
CA PHE A 629 -30.08 -40.59 3.09
C PHE A 629 -30.27 -39.72 4.34
N ASN A 630 -31.48 -39.22 4.58
CA ASN A 630 -31.82 -38.48 5.80
C ASN A 630 -31.60 -39.32 7.06
N LEU A 631 -32.08 -40.57 7.07
CA LEU A 631 -31.87 -41.48 8.20
C LEU A 631 -30.39 -41.80 8.41
N LEU A 632 -29.63 -42.07 7.35
CA LEU A 632 -28.19 -42.32 7.44
C LEU A 632 -27.46 -41.08 8.00
N THR A 633 -27.75 -39.89 7.47
CA THR A 633 -27.12 -38.64 7.92
C THR A 633 -27.46 -38.33 9.37
N LYS A 634 -28.74 -38.43 9.75
CA LYS A 634 -29.23 -38.09 11.10
C LYS A 634 -28.67 -39.01 12.20
N PHE A 635 -28.46 -40.29 11.88
CA PHE A 635 -28.02 -41.28 12.86
C PHE A 635 -26.54 -41.66 12.73
N ALA A 636 -25.79 -41.00 11.85
CA ALA A 636 -24.35 -41.17 11.71
C ALA A 636 -23.60 -40.78 12.99
N SER A 637 -22.53 -41.52 13.28
CA SER A 637 -21.59 -41.18 14.34
C SER A 637 -20.78 -39.93 13.98
N LYS A 638 -20.22 -39.25 14.98
CA LYS A 638 -19.32 -38.10 14.75
C LYS A 638 -18.03 -38.50 14.02
N GLU A 639 -17.62 -39.76 14.13
CA GLU A 639 -16.42 -40.29 13.46
C GLU A 639 -16.66 -40.56 11.97
N THR A 640 -17.91 -40.85 11.59
CA THR A 640 -18.29 -41.34 10.26
C THR A 640 -19.51 -40.59 9.74
N PRO A 641 -19.47 -39.25 9.62
CA PRO A 641 -20.57 -38.47 9.07
C PRO A 641 -20.74 -38.76 7.57
N VAL A 642 -21.98 -38.67 7.07
CA VAL A 642 -22.24 -38.60 5.62
C VAL A 642 -22.17 -37.13 5.22
N LEU A 643 -21.07 -36.73 4.62
CA LEU A 643 -20.80 -35.32 4.25
C LEU A 643 -21.07 -35.06 2.77
N THR A 644 -20.94 -36.10 1.94
CA THR A 644 -21.13 -36.00 0.50
C THR A 644 -22.61 -35.76 0.17
N PRO A 645 -22.95 -34.73 -0.63
CA PRO A 645 -24.34 -34.45 -1.00
C PRO A 645 -24.98 -35.61 -1.77
N SER A 646 -26.20 -35.98 -1.38
CA SER A 646 -26.94 -37.10 -1.97
C SER A 646 -28.05 -36.71 -2.94
N GLU A 647 -28.20 -35.42 -3.25
CA GLU A 647 -29.33 -34.84 -3.99
C GLU A 647 -29.50 -35.45 -5.40
N ASN A 648 -28.37 -35.67 -6.08
CA ASN A 648 -28.30 -36.24 -7.42
C ASN A 648 -28.24 -37.77 -7.43
N TYR A 649 -28.36 -38.42 -6.27
CA TYR A 649 -28.21 -39.86 -6.13
C TYR A 649 -29.49 -40.51 -5.60
N GLU A 650 -29.66 -41.78 -5.94
CA GLU A 650 -30.75 -42.62 -5.46
C GLU A 650 -30.28 -44.06 -5.27
N PHE A 651 -30.99 -44.79 -4.43
CA PHE A 651 -30.83 -46.23 -4.32
C PHE A 651 -31.66 -46.92 -5.41
N VAL A 652 -31.02 -47.78 -6.21
CA VAL A 652 -31.69 -48.54 -7.29
C VAL A 652 -32.85 -49.38 -6.74
N ASN A 653 -32.72 -49.91 -5.52
CA ASN A 653 -33.77 -50.67 -4.84
C ASN A 653 -33.71 -50.44 -3.33
N THR A 654 -34.83 -50.05 -2.73
CA THR A 654 -34.94 -49.80 -1.28
C THR A 654 -35.69 -50.91 -0.51
N THR A 655 -36.24 -51.93 -1.17
CA THR A 655 -37.09 -52.94 -0.51
C THR A 655 -36.35 -53.93 0.41
N LYS A 656 -35.02 -54.02 0.33
CA LYS A 656 -34.20 -54.93 1.15
C LYS A 656 -32.84 -54.34 1.54
N LEU A 657 -32.82 -53.07 1.96
CA LEU A 657 -31.57 -52.41 2.35
C LEU A 657 -30.92 -53.02 3.58
N ILE A 658 -31.69 -53.61 4.50
CA ILE A 658 -31.18 -54.30 5.69
C ILE A 658 -31.35 -55.81 5.53
N THR A 659 -30.23 -56.53 5.65
CA THR A 659 -30.16 -57.99 5.66
C THR A 659 -29.47 -58.48 6.95
N TRP A 660 -29.54 -59.77 7.24
CA TRP A 660 -28.92 -60.36 8.44
C TRP A 660 -27.75 -61.24 8.07
N ASP A 661 -26.62 -61.04 8.74
CA ASP A 661 -25.44 -61.91 8.69
C ASP A 661 -25.35 -62.65 10.04
N ILE A 662 -25.90 -63.87 10.07
CA ILE A 662 -25.93 -64.75 11.26
C ILE A 662 -24.85 -65.80 11.08
N GLN A 663 -23.80 -65.71 11.89
CA GLN A 663 -22.69 -66.66 11.96
C GLN A 663 -22.69 -67.37 13.31
N ALA A 664 -21.96 -68.49 13.42
CA ALA A 664 -21.87 -69.25 14.68
C ALA A 664 -21.33 -68.41 15.85
N THR A 665 -20.54 -67.37 15.58
CA THR A 665 -19.86 -66.54 16.59
C THR A 665 -20.32 -65.08 16.60
N SER A 666 -21.10 -64.62 15.62
CA SER A 666 -21.56 -63.23 15.56
C SER A 666 -22.90 -63.08 14.85
N VAL A 667 -23.67 -62.06 15.23
CA VAL A 667 -24.88 -61.65 14.52
C VAL A 667 -24.83 -60.16 14.25
N ASN A 668 -24.96 -59.79 12.99
CA ASN A 668 -24.96 -58.39 12.55
C ASN A 668 -26.12 -58.14 11.59
N ALA A 669 -26.70 -56.94 11.66
CA ALA A 669 -27.48 -56.43 10.54
C ALA A 669 -26.51 -55.79 9.53
N LEU A 670 -26.73 -56.03 8.25
CA LEU A 670 -25.90 -55.58 7.15
C LEU A 670 -26.74 -54.68 6.25
N PHE A 671 -26.27 -53.45 6.04
CA PHE A 671 -26.84 -52.57 5.03
C PHE A 671 -26.22 -52.91 3.67
N LYS A 672 -27.06 -53.07 2.65
CA LYS A 672 -26.67 -53.31 1.25
C LYS A 672 -27.54 -52.49 0.31
N GLY A 673 -26.92 -51.69 -0.54
CA GLY A 673 -27.60 -50.89 -1.54
C GLY A 673 -26.75 -50.72 -2.79
N VAL A 674 -27.39 -50.27 -3.87
CA VAL A 674 -26.69 -49.82 -5.09
C VAL A 674 -27.09 -48.37 -5.29
N LEU A 675 -26.12 -47.47 -5.20
CA LEU A 675 -26.27 -46.06 -5.54
C LEU A 675 -26.29 -45.90 -7.06
N ARG A 676 -27.07 -44.95 -7.55
CA ARG A 676 -27.13 -44.54 -8.94
C ARG A 676 -27.21 -43.03 -9.05
N ASN A 677 -26.48 -42.46 -10.00
CA ASN A 677 -26.63 -41.06 -10.37
C ASN A 677 -27.94 -40.86 -11.16
N LYS A 678 -28.81 -39.95 -10.70
CA LYS A 678 -30.10 -39.62 -11.35
C LYS A 678 -29.93 -39.01 -12.74
N ASN A 679 -28.82 -38.30 -12.97
CA ASN A 679 -28.55 -37.62 -14.24
C ASN A 679 -27.81 -38.53 -15.23
N ASN A 680 -27.11 -39.56 -14.73
CA ASN A 680 -26.43 -40.56 -15.55
C ASN A 680 -26.63 -41.96 -14.97
N HIS A 681 -27.69 -42.65 -15.40
CA HIS A 681 -28.07 -43.96 -14.87
C HIS A 681 -27.02 -45.08 -15.08
N SER A 682 -25.98 -44.85 -15.88
CA SER A 682 -24.87 -45.80 -16.06
C SER A 682 -23.82 -45.72 -14.93
N GLU A 683 -23.77 -44.61 -14.20
CA GLU A 683 -22.92 -44.44 -13.01
C GLU A 683 -23.61 -45.08 -11.81
N THR A 684 -23.08 -46.22 -11.38
CA THR A 684 -23.57 -46.95 -10.21
C THR A 684 -22.43 -47.34 -9.30
N GLN A 685 -22.69 -47.42 -8.00
CA GLN A 685 -21.72 -47.86 -7.01
C GLN A 685 -22.42 -48.69 -5.94
N GLU A 686 -21.88 -49.87 -5.64
CA GLU A 686 -22.38 -50.68 -4.53
C GLU A 686 -21.94 -50.08 -3.20
N VAL A 687 -22.84 -50.13 -2.22
CA VAL A 687 -22.54 -49.76 -0.84
C VAL A 687 -22.95 -50.88 0.11
N THR A 688 -22.06 -51.19 1.04
CA THR A 688 -22.23 -52.22 2.05
C THR A 688 -21.53 -51.84 3.35
N PHE A 689 -22.28 -51.83 4.45
CA PHE A 689 -21.68 -51.68 5.78
C PHE A 689 -22.34 -52.59 6.80
N LYS A 690 -21.54 -53.08 7.75
CA LYS A 690 -22.02 -53.84 8.90
C LYS A 690 -22.52 -52.85 9.94
N THR A 691 -23.79 -52.95 10.30
CA THR A 691 -24.38 -52.02 11.26
C THR A 691 -23.88 -52.32 12.68
N ASP A 692 -23.45 -51.30 13.41
CA ASP A 692 -22.95 -51.40 14.80
C ASP A 692 -24.06 -51.68 15.84
N PHE A 693 -25.34 -51.52 15.46
CA PHE A 693 -26.52 -51.68 16.32
C PHE A 693 -26.75 -53.10 16.87
N ALA A 694 -25.72 -53.91 17.12
CA ALA A 694 -25.83 -55.20 17.79
C ALA A 694 -26.75 -55.11 19.02
N GLY A 695 -26.65 -54.02 19.79
CA GLY A 695 -27.55 -53.78 20.92
C GLY A 695 -29.02 -53.59 20.54
N PHE A 696 -29.40 -53.17 19.33
CA PHE A 696 -30.80 -52.94 18.96
C PHE A 696 -31.34 -53.94 17.94
N LEU A 697 -30.63 -55.05 17.70
CA LEU A 697 -31.02 -56.08 16.73
C LEU A 697 -32.51 -56.49 16.84
N PRO A 698 -33.10 -56.71 18.04
CA PRO A 698 -34.50 -57.10 18.14
C PRO A 698 -35.45 -56.05 17.54
N SER A 699 -35.13 -54.76 17.62
CA SER A 699 -35.95 -53.69 17.04
C SER A 699 -36.08 -53.82 15.52
N PHE A 700 -35.09 -54.44 14.86
CA PHE A 700 -35.08 -54.72 13.42
C PHE A 700 -35.68 -56.08 13.06
N LEU A 701 -36.26 -56.83 14.00
CA LEU A 701 -37.06 -58.02 13.70
C LEU A 701 -38.53 -57.65 13.42
N THR A 702 -39.18 -58.41 12.53
CA THR A 702 -40.61 -58.28 12.21
C THR A 702 -41.37 -59.43 12.84
N VAL A 703 -42.23 -59.12 13.80
CA VAL A 703 -43.26 -60.05 14.28
C VAL A 703 -44.29 -60.28 13.18
N SER A 704 -44.50 -61.54 12.79
CA SER A 704 -45.54 -61.93 11.85
C SER A 704 -46.90 -61.98 12.54
N GLY A 705 -47.84 -61.11 12.13
CA GLY A 705 -49.16 -61.01 12.76
C GLY A 705 -49.12 -60.41 14.16
N ASN A 706 -50.03 -60.86 15.02
CA ASN A 706 -50.06 -60.54 16.46
C ASN A 706 -49.35 -61.64 17.26
N LEU A 707 -48.96 -61.33 18.50
CA LEU A 707 -48.43 -62.35 19.40
C LEU A 707 -49.48 -63.45 19.61
N LYS A 708 -49.05 -64.70 19.47
CA LYS A 708 -49.88 -65.84 19.85
C LYS A 708 -49.83 -65.97 21.37
N SER A 709 -50.93 -66.37 21.99
CA SER A 709 -51.05 -66.43 23.44
C SER A 709 -51.83 -67.64 23.92
N ASP A 710 -51.44 -68.17 25.07
CA ASP A 710 -52.21 -69.11 25.87
C ASP A 710 -52.47 -68.44 27.24
N LEU A 711 -53.73 -68.02 27.44
CA LEU A 711 -54.14 -67.34 28.68
C LEU A 711 -54.26 -68.30 29.86
N THR A 712 -54.58 -69.58 29.61
CA THR A 712 -54.69 -70.62 30.64
C THR A 712 -53.31 -70.89 31.24
N ASN A 713 -52.32 -71.05 30.37
CA ASN A 713 -50.94 -71.34 30.76
C ASN A 713 -50.07 -70.07 30.89
N LYS A 714 -50.65 -68.89 30.69
CA LYS A 714 -50.03 -67.55 30.86
C LYS A 714 -48.72 -67.36 30.09
N TYR A 715 -48.65 -67.82 28.84
CA TYR A 715 -47.51 -67.59 27.96
C TYR A 715 -47.88 -66.96 26.62
N ILE A 716 -46.92 -66.25 26.03
CA ILE A 716 -46.99 -65.68 24.68
C ILE A 716 -45.85 -66.18 23.82
N TRP A 717 -46.05 -66.21 22.51
CA TRP A 717 -44.99 -66.53 21.56
C TRP A 717 -45.12 -65.83 20.22
N THR A 718 -44.05 -65.83 19.44
CA THR A 718 -43.99 -65.10 18.16
C THR A 718 -43.20 -65.81 17.08
N VAL A 719 -43.39 -65.34 15.84
CA VAL A 719 -42.65 -65.74 14.64
C VAL A 719 -41.99 -64.51 14.05
N PHE A 720 -40.66 -64.45 14.11
CA PHE A 720 -39.87 -63.41 13.46
C PHE A 720 -39.59 -63.78 12.00
N LYS A 721 -39.96 -62.90 11.06
CA LYS A 721 -39.88 -63.19 9.60
C LYS A 721 -38.45 -63.37 9.10
N GLU A 722 -37.50 -62.66 9.70
CA GLU A 722 -36.11 -62.57 9.25
C GLU A 722 -35.28 -63.81 9.62
N LEU A 723 -35.81 -64.70 10.46
CA LEU A 723 -35.16 -65.94 10.88
C LEU A 723 -35.70 -67.12 10.05
N GLU A 724 -35.52 -67.04 8.73
CA GLU A 724 -36.15 -67.83 7.64
C GLU A 724 -36.55 -69.30 7.93
N GLY A 725 -37.69 -69.70 7.35
CA GLY A 725 -38.11 -71.11 7.13
C GLY A 725 -39.10 -71.68 8.15
N ASN A 726 -38.97 -71.27 9.41
CA ASN A 726 -39.91 -71.36 10.51
C ASN A 726 -39.10 -70.90 11.72
N ASN A 727 -39.54 -69.88 12.46
CA ASN A 727 -38.82 -69.39 13.64
C ASN A 727 -38.68 -70.52 14.69
N THR A 728 -37.62 -71.32 14.59
CA THR A 728 -37.34 -72.51 15.41
C THR A 728 -36.42 -72.16 16.57
N PHE A 729 -36.33 -73.10 17.50
CA PHE A 729 -35.38 -73.01 18.61
C PHE A 729 -33.94 -72.87 18.11
N GLU A 730 -33.51 -73.66 17.12
CA GLU A 730 -32.14 -73.66 16.60
C GLU A 730 -31.78 -72.31 15.94
N LYS A 731 -32.70 -71.74 15.17
CA LYS A 731 -32.52 -70.42 14.54
C LYS A 731 -32.48 -69.30 15.57
N TRP A 732 -33.33 -69.37 16.58
CA TRP A 732 -33.28 -68.40 17.67
C TRP A 732 -31.99 -68.56 18.49
N ALA A 733 -31.52 -69.79 18.69
CA ALA A 733 -30.28 -70.07 19.39
C ALA A 733 -29.04 -69.55 18.65
N SER A 734 -28.98 -69.73 17.33
CA SER A 734 -27.92 -69.16 16.49
C SER A 734 -27.99 -67.64 16.40
N PHE A 735 -29.13 -67.05 16.76
CA PHE A 735 -29.28 -65.59 16.84
C PHE A 735 -28.82 -65.04 18.21
N VAL A 736 -29.39 -65.53 19.32
CA VAL A 736 -29.21 -64.90 20.64
C VAL A 736 -27.90 -65.29 21.33
N ARG A 737 -27.40 -66.53 21.14
CA ARG A 737 -26.17 -66.98 21.81
C ARG A 737 -24.93 -66.23 21.31
N PRO A 738 -24.70 -66.11 19.98
CA PRO A 738 -23.51 -65.40 19.50
C PRO A 738 -23.55 -63.91 19.85
N PHE A 739 -24.74 -63.29 19.85
CA PHE A 739 -24.93 -61.93 20.32
C PHE A 739 -24.51 -61.77 21.79
N ALA A 740 -25.03 -62.61 22.69
CA ALA A 740 -24.74 -62.54 24.12
C ALA A 740 -23.24 -62.72 24.41
N HIS A 741 -22.60 -63.72 23.78
CA HIS A 741 -21.17 -63.98 23.97
C HIS A 741 -20.28 -62.86 23.40
N SER A 742 -20.60 -62.35 22.21
CA SER A 742 -19.84 -61.24 21.59
C SER A 742 -19.92 -59.95 22.39
N ASN A 743 -21.01 -59.74 23.13
CA ASN A 743 -21.26 -58.53 23.90
C ASN A 743 -21.13 -58.74 25.42
N LYS A 744 -20.48 -59.82 25.88
CA LYS A 744 -20.36 -60.15 27.31
C LYS A 744 -19.76 -59.04 28.18
N ASN A 745 -18.91 -58.20 27.59
CA ASN A 745 -18.25 -57.08 28.26
C ASN A 745 -18.90 -55.72 27.93
N ASN A 746 -19.96 -55.68 27.13
CA ASN A 746 -20.65 -54.45 26.72
C ASN A 746 -22.07 -54.41 27.30
N GLU A 747 -22.16 -54.03 28.58
CA GLU A 747 -23.42 -54.00 29.34
C GLU A 747 -24.49 -53.12 28.67
N GLN A 748 -24.09 -52.02 28.03
CA GLN A 748 -25.04 -51.12 27.34
C GLN A 748 -25.67 -51.80 26.11
N LYS A 749 -24.88 -52.52 25.30
CA LYS A 749 -25.43 -53.28 24.15
C LYS A 749 -26.37 -54.40 24.62
N LEU A 750 -26.04 -55.10 25.71
CA LEU A 750 -26.93 -56.12 26.31
C LEU A 750 -28.24 -55.50 26.83
N LEU A 751 -28.17 -54.32 27.46
CA LEU A 751 -29.34 -53.59 27.95
C LEU A 751 -30.22 -53.09 26.79
N ASN A 752 -29.61 -52.51 25.76
CA ASN A 752 -30.30 -52.09 24.55
C ASN A 752 -31.05 -53.28 23.93
N PHE A 753 -30.44 -54.47 23.90
CA PHE A 753 -31.05 -55.64 23.27
C PHE A 753 -32.26 -56.09 24.04
N SER A 754 -32.11 -56.11 25.37
CA SER A 754 -33.18 -56.44 26.30
C SER A 754 -34.35 -55.48 26.16
N ASN A 755 -34.09 -54.17 26.09
CA ASN A 755 -35.12 -53.15 25.93
C ASN A 755 -35.78 -53.18 24.54
N SER A 756 -35.00 -53.39 23.49
CA SER A 756 -35.52 -53.60 22.13
C SER A 756 -36.45 -54.80 22.07
N MET A 757 -36.09 -55.91 22.71
CA MET A 757 -36.95 -57.09 22.77
C MET A 757 -38.25 -56.79 23.51
N GLY A 758 -38.16 -56.20 24.70
CA GLY A 758 -39.34 -55.82 25.47
C GLY A 758 -40.24 -54.84 24.73
N ASP A 759 -39.69 -53.87 24.01
CA ASP A 759 -40.45 -52.92 23.19
C ASP A 759 -41.19 -53.61 22.05
N VAL A 760 -40.48 -54.47 21.30
CA VAL A 760 -41.05 -55.22 20.18
C VAL A 760 -42.19 -56.13 20.64
N VAL A 761 -41.99 -56.87 21.73
CA VAL A 761 -43.02 -57.76 22.28
C VAL A 761 -44.20 -56.95 22.81
N ASN A 762 -43.96 -55.89 23.58
CA ASN A 762 -45.04 -55.06 24.12
C ASN A 762 -45.89 -54.43 23.01
N SER A 763 -45.25 -53.93 21.95
CA SER A 763 -45.94 -53.29 20.81
C SER A 763 -46.87 -54.23 20.02
N LYS A 764 -46.77 -55.54 20.23
CA LYS A 764 -47.55 -56.58 19.54
C LYS A 764 -48.45 -57.40 20.48
N SER A 765 -48.50 -57.06 21.76
CA SER A 765 -49.34 -57.74 22.75
C SER A 765 -50.75 -57.14 22.77
N GLU A 766 -51.75 -57.91 22.33
CA GLU A 766 -53.15 -57.47 22.33
C GLU A 766 -53.76 -57.33 23.74
N HIS A 767 -53.32 -58.18 24.66
CA HIS A 767 -53.92 -58.29 26.00
C HIS A 767 -53.07 -57.65 27.11
N GLY A 768 -51.96 -56.99 26.75
CA GLY A 768 -50.97 -56.45 27.67
C GLY A 768 -50.08 -57.54 28.29
N LEU A 769 -48.84 -57.17 28.63
CA LEU A 769 -47.84 -58.10 29.17
C LEU A 769 -48.19 -58.67 30.55
N GLN A 770 -48.99 -57.96 31.34
CA GLN A 770 -49.38 -58.30 32.71
C GLN A 770 -50.26 -59.55 32.85
N LYS A 771 -50.69 -60.17 31.74
CA LYS A 771 -51.41 -61.45 31.76
C LYS A 771 -50.50 -62.66 31.58
N PHE A 772 -49.24 -62.43 31.23
CA PHE A 772 -48.30 -63.47 30.83
C PHE A 772 -47.07 -63.43 31.74
N ASN A 773 -46.47 -64.61 31.98
CA ASN A 773 -45.24 -64.77 32.76
C ASN A 773 -44.09 -65.38 31.95
N LEU A 774 -44.41 -65.81 30.73
CA LEU A 774 -43.50 -66.51 29.82
C LEU A 774 -43.65 -65.96 28.42
N PHE A 775 -42.51 -65.80 27.75
CA PHE A 775 -42.41 -65.42 26.36
C PHE A 775 -41.46 -66.38 25.63
N TYR A 776 -41.97 -67.01 24.57
CA TYR A 776 -41.19 -67.79 23.63
C TYR A 776 -40.91 -66.96 22.37
N PRO A 777 -39.65 -66.64 22.07
CA PRO A 777 -39.30 -65.92 20.86
C PRO A 777 -39.37 -66.82 19.60
N PHE A 778 -39.94 -68.02 19.70
CA PHE A 778 -40.14 -69.03 18.65
C PHE A 778 -41.41 -69.86 18.97
N ASN A 779 -41.84 -70.74 18.05
CA ASN A 779 -42.97 -71.64 18.31
C ASN A 779 -42.59 -72.72 19.35
N PRO A 780 -43.25 -72.83 20.52
CA PRO A 780 -42.89 -73.79 21.55
C PRO A 780 -42.98 -75.26 21.09
N ASN A 781 -43.81 -75.57 20.08
CA ASN A 781 -43.89 -76.93 19.50
C ASN A 781 -42.59 -77.37 18.79
N HIS A 782 -41.65 -76.45 18.56
CA HIS A 782 -40.32 -76.77 18.01
C HIS A 782 -39.32 -77.18 19.10
N LEU A 783 -39.69 -77.11 20.38
CA LEU A 783 -38.91 -77.72 21.45
C LEU A 783 -39.16 -79.24 21.42
N THR A 784 -38.10 -80.04 21.48
CA THR A 784 -38.26 -81.49 21.60
C THR A 784 -38.96 -81.84 22.92
N LEU A 785 -39.72 -82.93 23.01
CA LEU A 785 -40.43 -83.34 24.25
C LEU A 785 -39.51 -83.52 25.47
N THR A 786 -38.21 -83.76 25.27
CA THR A 786 -37.19 -83.81 26.33
C THR A 786 -36.67 -82.43 26.76
N GLU A 787 -37.05 -81.38 26.05
CA GLU A 787 -36.62 -79.99 26.26
C GLU A 787 -37.79 -78.99 26.36
N ASN A 788 -39.02 -79.35 25.96
CA ASN A 788 -40.21 -78.52 26.10
C ASN A 788 -40.60 -78.48 27.57
N PRO A 789 -40.27 -77.39 28.27
CA PRO A 789 -40.35 -77.39 29.71
C PRO A 789 -41.82 -77.35 30.19
N VAL A 790 -42.77 -76.91 29.34
CA VAL A 790 -44.20 -76.90 29.67
C VAL A 790 -44.80 -78.29 29.53
N GLU A 791 -44.53 -78.99 28.41
CA GLU A 791 -45.05 -80.36 28.20
C GLU A 791 -44.47 -81.36 29.21
N ILE A 792 -43.18 -81.27 29.54
CA ILE A 792 -42.56 -82.09 30.59
C ILE A 792 -43.25 -81.86 31.94
N ILE A 793 -43.52 -80.61 32.30
CA ILE A 793 -44.16 -80.28 33.58
C ILE A 793 -45.62 -80.74 33.60
N VAL A 794 -46.37 -80.59 32.50
CA VAL A 794 -47.79 -81.03 32.38
C VAL A 794 -47.92 -82.57 32.41
N ILE A 795 -47.00 -83.28 31.74
CA ILE A 795 -46.95 -84.76 31.76
C ILE A 795 -46.62 -85.25 33.18
N LEU A 796 -45.65 -84.62 33.85
CA LEU A 796 -45.21 -85.02 35.19
C LEU A 796 -46.15 -84.59 36.32
N SER A 797 -47.06 -83.63 36.08
CA SER A 797 -48.07 -83.16 37.05
C SER A 797 -49.43 -83.85 36.92
N ASN A 798 -49.51 -84.98 36.19
CA ASN A 798 -50.75 -85.73 35.94
C ASN A 798 -51.87 -84.85 35.36
N ALA A 799 -51.57 -84.03 34.34
CA ALA A 799 -52.50 -83.13 33.66
C ALA A 799 -53.12 -82.00 34.52
N ASN A 800 -52.71 -81.86 35.79
CA ASN A 800 -53.03 -80.67 36.59
C ASN A 800 -51.93 -79.63 36.38
N VAL A 801 -52.22 -78.56 35.64
CA VAL A 801 -51.25 -77.48 35.41
C VAL A 801 -51.04 -76.70 36.72
N PRO A 802 -49.85 -76.74 37.35
CA PRO A 802 -49.58 -75.86 38.48
C PRO A 802 -49.55 -74.40 37.98
N PRO A 803 -50.04 -73.41 38.75
CA PRO A 803 -50.15 -72.01 38.31
C PRO A 803 -48.83 -71.29 37.97
N ALA A 804 -47.70 -71.97 38.05
CA ALA A 804 -46.39 -71.44 37.83
C ALA A 804 -45.54 -72.58 37.24
N TRP A 805 -44.61 -72.26 36.33
CA TRP A 805 -43.17 -72.58 36.41
C TRP A 805 -42.53 -72.41 35.03
N ILE A 806 -41.49 -71.57 34.96
CA ILE A 806 -40.29 -71.55 34.09
C ILE A 806 -39.75 -70.10 34.14
N GLY A 807 -38.46 -69.94 34.40
CA GLY A 807 -37.78 -68.65 34.31
C GLY A 807 -37.02 -68.45 33.03
N ALA A 808 -36.34 -67.31 32.93
CA ALA A 808 -35.25 -67.16 31.97
C ALA A 808 -34.27 -68.35 32.09
N ASN A 809 -34.04 -69.06 30.99
CA ASN A 809 -33.25 -70.29 30.95
C ASN A 809 -32.35 -70.33 29.71
N SER A 810 -31.03 -70.50 29.90
CA SER A 810 -30.04 -70.47 28.81
C SER A 810 -30.09 -71.67 27.86
N ARG A 811 -30.64 -72.80 28.32
CA ARG A 811 -30.81 -74.03 27.52
C ARG A 811 -32.01 -73.93 26.59
N THR A 812 -33.17 -73.60 27.15
CA THR A 812 -34.44 -73.53 26.40
C THR A 812 -34.67 -72.17 25.75
N LEU A 813 -33.89 -71.14 26.08
CA LEU A 813 -34.00 -69.76 25.59
C LEU A 813 -35.35 -69.10 25.85
N VAL A 814 -36.10 -69.64 26.82
CA VAL A 814 -37.37 -69.08 27.27
C VAL A 814 -37.09 -67.77 28.02
N ILE A 815 -37.89 -66.75 27.75
CA ILE A 815 -37.84 -65.46 28.44
C ILE A 815 -38.97 -65.47 29.46
N GLY A 816 -38.63 -65.58 30.74
CA GLY A 816 -39.61 -65.85 31.78
C GLY A 816 -39.35 -65.09 33.07
N GLY A 817 -40.43 -64.94 33.83
CA GLY A 817 -40.47 -64.24 35.11
C GLY A 817 -40.76 -65.15 36.31
N LEU A 818 -40.34 -66.41 36.28
CA LEU A 818 -40.37 -67.30 37.45
C LEU A 818 -38.93 -67.70 37.82
N GLN A 819 -38.62 -67.94 39.09
CA GLN A 819 -37.26 -68.26 39.58
C GLN A 819 -37.32 -69.29 40.70
N ASN A 820 -36.22 -70.00 40.95
CA ASN A 820 -36.11 -70.92 42.08
C ASN A 820 -36.20 -70.17 43.42
N TYR A 821 -36.77 -70.84 44.43
CA TYR A 821 -36.90 -70.36 45.81
C TYR A 821 -35.54 -70.22 46.50
N LYS A 822 -35.33 -69.21 47.35
CA LYS A 822 -34.14 -69.18 48.23
C LYS A 822 -34.10 -70.46 49.10
N LYS A 823 -32.91 -71.01 49.35
CA LYS A 823 -32.71 -72.29 50.08
C LYS A 823 -33.47 -72.35 51.43
N ASP A 824 -33.75 -71.19 52.02
CA ASP A 824 -34.37 -71.03 53.33
C ASP A 824 -35.81 -70.42 53.26
N SER A 825 -36.42 -70.30 52.07
CA SER A 825 -37.78 -69.73 51.92
C SER A 825 -38.49 -70.21 50.65
N THR A 826 -39.67 -70.80 50.82
CA THR A 826 -40.60 -71.20 49.74
C THR A 826 -41.49 -70.05 49.23
N THR A 827 -41.12 -68.80 49.51
CA THR A 827 -41.91 -67.62 49.10
C THR A 827 -41.08 -66.49 48.52
N VAL A 828 -39.74 -66.63 48.42
CA VAL A 828 -38.85 -65.56 47.94
C VAL A 828 -38.01 -66.02 46.76
N ALA A 829 -38.04 -65.25 45.68
CA ALA A 829 -37.24 -65.47 44.47
C ALA A 829 -35.74 -65.18 44.69
N ARG A 830 -34.84 -65.93 44.02
CA ARG A 830 -33.37 -65.76 44.14
C ARG A 830 -32.76 -64.61 43.33
N GLY A 831 -33.45 -64.12 42.31
CA GLY A 831 -32.88 -63.14 41.36
C GLY A 831 -31.95 -63.77 40.32
N GLU A 832 -31.95 -65.10 40.18
CA GLU A 832 -31.07 -65.89 39.31
C GLU A 832 -31.87 -66.62 38.21
N PRO A 833 -31.24 -67.01 37.09
CA PRO A 833 -31.88 -67.82 36.05
C PRO A 833 -32.46 -69.13 36.60
N TRP A 834 -33.53 -69.62 35.99
CA TRP A 834 -34.18 -70.84 36.44
C TRP A 834 -33.35 -72.07 36.04
N LYS A 835 -32.85 -72.80 37.04
CA LYS A 835 -32.24 -74.12 36.88
C LYS A 835 -33.31 -75.17 36.99
N PHE A 836 -33.44 -76.01 35.96
CA PHE A 836 -34.44 -77.08 35.89
C PHE A 836 -34.39 -77.96 37.15
N ASN A 837 -35.45 -77.91 37.95
CA ASN A 837 -35.66 -78.74 39.13
C ASN A 837 -37.17 -78.99 39.26
N LEU A 838 -37.55 -80.23 39.55
CA LEU A 838 -38.93 -80.72 39.69
C LEU A 838 -39.67 -80.17 40.94
N ILE A 839 -38.98 -79.44 41.83
CA ILE A 839 -39.49 -79.07 43.16
C ILE A 839 -39.48 -77.54 43.41
N ASP A 840 -38.88 -76.73 42.52
CA ASP A 840 -38.62 -75.30 42.76
C ASP A 840 -39.28 -74.34 41.74
N GLY A 841 -40.02 -73.34 42.25
CA GLY A 841 -40.55 -72.23 41.44
C GLY A 841 -41.42 -71.25 42.23
N THR A 842 -41.04 -69.98 42.30
CA THR A 842 -41.62 -68.98 43.22
C THR A 842 -43.07 -68.55 42.96
N LYS A 843 -43.84 -68.35 44.05
CA LYS A 843 -45.18 -67.72 44.09
C LYS A 843 -45.16 -66.19 44.26
N SER A 844 -43.97 -65.59 44.41
CA SER A 844 -43.75 -64.14 44.56
C SER A 844 -43.39 -63.46 43.24
N ALA A 845 -43.35 -62.12 43.24
CA ALA A 845 -42.65 -61.38 42.19
C ALA A 845 -41.23 -61.93 42.01
N THR A 846 -40.82 -62.06 40.76
CA THR A 846 -39.43 -62.27 40.39
C THR A 846 -38.78 -60.98 39.97
N PHE A 847 -37.46 -60.98 40.03
CA PHE A 847 -36.66 -59.81 39.74
C PHE A 847 -35.32 -60.22 39.15
N ILE A 848 -34.66 -59.30 38.46
CA ILE A 848 -33.25 -59.40 38.13
C ILE A 848 -32.45 -58.54 39.10
N LYS A 849 -31.32 -59.07 39.57
CA LYS A 849 -30.28 -58.25 40.21
C LYS A 849 -29.46 -57.58 39.11
N TYR A 850 -29.51 -56.25 39.05
CA TYR A 850 -28.80 -55.49 38.04
C TYR A 850 -28.12 -54.28 38.68
N LYS A 851 -26.79 -54.22 38.55
CA LYS A 851 -25.93 -53.31 39.32
C LYS A 851 -26.24 -53.46 40.82
N ASN A 852 -26.52 -52.37 41.53
CA ASN A 852 -26.76 -52.36 42.98
C ASN A 852 -28.27 -52.39 43.36
N SER A 853 -29.15 -52.74 42.41
CA SER A 853 -30.60 -52.72 42.59
C SER A 853 -31.27 -53.99 42.07
N GLU A 854 -32.53 -54.17 42.46
CA GLU A 854 -33.38 -55.27 42.03
C GLU A 854 -34.54 -54.71 41.20
N PHE A 855 -34.79 -55.31 40.04
CA PHE A 855 -35.84 -54.87 39.12
C PHE A 855 -36.82 -56.01 38.86
N ASN A 856 -38.09 -55.76 39.13
CA ASN A 856 -39.18 -56.70 38.93
C ASN A 856 -39.26 -57.13 37.45
N ILE A 857 -39.25 -58.44 37.26
CA ILE A 857 -39.64 -59.07 36.01
C ILE A 857 -41.16 -59.26 36.02
N THR A 858 -41.71 -59.76 37.13
CA THR A 858 -43.15 -59.93 37.37
C THR A 858 -43.65 -59.10 38.55
N LEU A 859 -44.95 -58.82 38.56
CA LEU A 859 -45.60 -58.01 39.59
C LEU A 859 -45.74 -58.78 40.90
N ALA A 860 -45.54 -58.08 42.04
CA ALA A 860 -45.59 -58.67 43.38
C ALA A 860 -47.03 -58.82 43.88
N ASP A 861 -47.83 -57.80 43.61
CA ASP A 861 -49.24 -57.71 43.94
C ASP A 861 -50.08 -57.93 42.68
N GLU A 862 -51.35 -58.31 42.87
CA GLU A 862 -52.28 -58.45 41.77
C GLU A 862 -52.50 -57.10 41.09
N PHE A 863 -52.26 -57.04 39.79
CA PHE A 863 -52.53 -55.84 39.02
C PHE A 863 -54.03 -55.69 38.81
N THR A 864 -54.66 -54.72 39.49
CA THR A 864 -56.09 -54.44 39.35
C THR A 864 -56.34 -53.18 38.51
N PRO A 865 -56.75 -53.35 37.25
CA PRO A 865 -57.65 -52.40 36.61
C PRO A 865 -58.89 -53.15 36.11
N SER A 866 -60.07 -52.82 36.67
CA SER A 866 -61.45 -53.10 36.22
C SER A 866 -61.86 -54.50 35.70
N PHE A 867 -60.94 -55.45 35.47
CA PHE A 867 -61.13 -56.68 34.69
C PHE A 867 -60.37 -57.91 35.23
N GLY A 868 -60.07 -57.95 36.55
CA GLY A 868 -59.58 -59.15 37.25
C GLY A 868 -58.14 -59.10 37.75
N TYR A 869 -57.78 -60.10 38.57
CA TYR A 869 -56.52 -60.20 39.34
C TYR A 869 -55.43 -60.98 38.58
N TRP A 870 -54.28 -60.35 38.30
CA TRP A 870 -53.19 -60.99 37.54
C TRP A 870 -51.79 -60.70 38.10
N LYS A 871 -50.95 -61.74 38.20
CA LYS A 871 -49.50 -61.67 38.47
C LYS A 871 -48.74 -62.02 37.19
N GLY A 872 -48.48 -61.02 36.34
CA GLY A 872 -47.78 -61.15 35.05
C GLY A 872 -46.47 -60.36 34.99
N PHE A 873 -45.89 -60.24 33.80
CA PHE A 873 -44.76 -59.35 33.53
C PHE A 873 -45.10 -57.91 33.93
N ALA A 874 -44.12 -57.18 34.46
CA ALA A 874 -44.25 -55.75 34.71
C ALA A 874 -44.56 -55.02 33.38
N ALA A 875 -45.65 -54.25 33.33
CA ALA A 875 -46.16 -53.68 32.08
C ALA A 875 -45.30 -52.55 31.50
N ASN A 876 -44.57 -51.81 32.34
CA ASN A 876 -43.72 -50.69 31.95
C ASN A 876 -42.58 -50.46 32.95
N SER A 877 -41.72 -49.48 32.68
CA SER A 877 -40.53 -49.17 33.49
C SER A 877 -40.86 -48.87 34.95
N ALA A 878 -41.94 -48.15 35.25
CA ALA A 878 -42.33 -47.85 36.63
C ALA A 878 -42.61 -49.12 37.44
N TYR A 879 -43.30 -50.09 36.82
CA TYR A 879 -43.63 -51.37 37.46
C TYR A 879 -42.44 -52.33 37.59
N THR A 880 -41.36 -52.10 36.85
CA THR A 880 -40.12 -52.87 37.03
C THR A 880 -39.31 -52.43 38.25
N VAL A 881 -39.63 -51.29 38.89
CA VAL A 881 -38.90 -50.88 40.10
C VAL A 881 -39.39 -51.68 41.31
N LYS A 882 -38.49 -52.43 41.95
CA LYS A 882 -38.84 -53.22 43.14
C LYS A 882 -38.91 -52.40 44.43
N PHE A 883 -37.98 -51.46 44.62
CA PHE A 883 -37.89 -50.64 45.82
C PHE A 883 -38.20 -49.17 45.53
N LYS A 884 -39.06 -48.53 46.32
CA LYS A 884 -39.48 -47.12 46.12
C LYS A 884 -38.31 -46.12 46.03
N ARG A 885 -37.17 -46.40 46.65
CA ARG A 885 -35.95 -45.57 46.56
C ARG A 885 -35.32 -45.52 45.16
N ASP A 886 -35.69 -46.45 44.29
CA ASP A 886 -35.14 -46.63 42.95
C ASP A 886 -36.14 -46.19 41.84
N ILE A 887 -37.24 -45.51 42.20
CA ILE A 887 -38.42 -45.26 41.33
C ILE A 887 -38.13 -44.48 40.04
N ASN A 888 -37.08 -43.65 40.03
CA ASN A 888 -36.66 -42.86 38.85
C ASN A 888 -35.52 -43.50 38.04
N LYS A 889 -35.20 -44.79 38.26
CA LYS A 889 -33.93 -45.40 37.80
C LYS A 889 -34.07 -46.72 37.06
N SER A 890 -35.26 -47.18 36.67
CA SER A 890 -35.33 -48.47 35.97
C SER A 890 -34.60 -48.40 34.62
N PRO A 891 -33.61 -49.28 34.38
CA PRO A 891 -32.95 -49.38 33.09
C PRO A 891 -33.80 -50.19 32.09
N PHE A 892 -34.89 -50.82 32.54
CA PHE A 892 -35.72 -51.72 31.74
C PHE A 892 -37.04 -51.07 31.34
N VAL A 893 -37.45 -51.22 30.08
CA VAL A 893 -38.73 -50.63 29.62
C VAL A 893 -39.96 -51.42 30.08
N ASN A 894 -39.81 -52.70 30.42
CA ASN A 894 -40.86 -53.57 30.99
C ASN A 894 -40.26 -54.88 31.54
N GLY A 895 -41.10 -55.76 32.08
CA GLY A 895 -40.72 -57.05 32.65
C GLY A 895 -40.09 -58.00 31.64
N VAL A 896 -40.53 -58.00 30.38
CA VAL A 896 -39.91 -58.79 29.30
C VAL A 896 -38.46 -58.34 29.06
N SER A 897 -38.18 -57.05 29.17
CA SER A 897 -36.82 -56.51 29.06
C SER A 897 -35.93 -57.02 30.20
N ALA A 898 -36.43 -56.95 31.44
CA ALA A 898 -35.71 -57.46 32.61
C ALA A 898 -35.46 -58.99 32.50
N ALA A 899 -36.45 -59.76 32.02
CA ALA A 899 -36.32 -61.19 31.77
C ALA A 899 -35.32 -61.51 30.65
N THR A 900 -35.32 -60.72 29.58
CA THR A 900 -34.38 -60.87 28.46
C THR A 900 -32.96 -60.61 28.93
N MET A 901 -32.74 -59.59 29.76
CA MET A 901 -31.42 -59.32 30.34
C MET A 901 -30.96 -60.47 31.24
N LEU A 902 -31.87 -61.05 32.02
CA LEU A 902 -31.58 -62.22 32.84
C LEU A 902 -31.17 -63.42 31.96
N LEU A 903 -31.86 -63.65 30.84
CA LEU A 903 -31.53 -64.68 29.87
C LEU A 903 -30.14 -64.46 29.25
N LEU A 904 -29.84 -63.24 28.78
CA LEU A 904 -28.54 -62.91 28.19
C LEU A 904 -27.39 -63.18 29.18
N LYS A 905 -27.55 -62.77 30.45
CA LYS A 905 -26.57 -63.07 31.51
C LYS A 905 -26.47 -64.56 31.80
N ALA A 906 -27.58 -65.29 31.76
CA ALA A 906 -27.58 -66.74 31.91
C ALA A 906 -26.76 -67.44 30.81
N ILE A 907 -26.95 -67.01 29.55
CA ILE A 907 -26.20 -67.53 28.40
C ILE A 907 -24.70 -67.24 28.55
N ILE A 908 -24.32 -66.01 28.92
CA ILE A 908 -22.92 -65.61 29.11
C ILE A 908 -22.25 -66.46 30.19
N ASN A 909 -22.96 -66.76 31.28
CA ASN A 909 -22.43 -67.48 32.44
C ASN A 909 -22.63 -69.00 32.38
N TYR A 910 -23.18 -69.55 31.29
CA TYR A 910 -23.56 -70.96 31.16
C TYR A 910 -24.43 -71.49 32.32
N GLN A 911 -25.37 -70.66 32.80
CA GLN A 911 -26.20 -70.94 34.00
C GLN A 911 -27.55 -71.59 33.70
#